data_AF-A0A939W750-F1
#
_entry.id   AF-A0A939W750-F1
#
_cell.length_a   1.000
_cell.length_b   1.000
_cell.length_c   1.000
_cell.angle_alpha   90.00
_cell.angle_beta   90.00
_cell.angle_gamma   90.00
#
_symmetry.space_group_name_H-M   'P 1'
#
loop_
_entity.id
_entity.type
_entity.pdbx_description
1 polymer ?
#
loop_
_entity_poly.entity_id
_entity_poly.type
_entity_poly.pdbx_seq_one_letter_code
_entity_poly.pdbx_strand_id
1 'polypeptide(L)'
;MKKRLLVGIILSEMHHQFFKNASKKLQEELLAMDVDVCIFTTTALSDMPEAYRKGDTAVYDLINPEMFDGFLVYPGSFQMPEEQNRFLLKLRDEFKKPIYCLERPKYDFPTVTFKEEEGITMLVEHLCMVHHAKRIEYISSEIEDASYREELEGYFAEALLRNGLSVDDTSIRRGSAIVGKEAEIVQSMLDSEKGLPEAIICGNTESVSGLICALEDHGIHVPRDIMICGYNLDIDETLRGTTCTTIFRDPSVMAVNAARKLVNSILGEEKYPPVYREHECVLVPKATCGCDFYALGDYSRIRMENLLTKDRHFDSPYNFMQEEIAGAEDFESWLWLLDYYERYLGKECESCYLCLNEQALHMTDNVVGFTDNILLALNHSEVRKVSSEEFFPRKTLLPALYEDCDHPRVFYFASVHFMGRVFGYAAICYGSNPCGLNVSFAKWMRSLETSLECQRQRTVFGDYYTKNAIRDSMTGLYNFKGYLEVLKDQYSHMSPDHAKISILSLDISRFSSINELYGRDEGNEALQILTKILQNAMNDRDICARLGNDEFVIAGIYEKAPDTDALLKEIKKRLDTLNQFGGRPYTIDIVSATIVKDITDPAQIEEYTNEALAEKKNRKQGTYSVKTEQTYEITAEEREAVRKLIDENRFVYRFQPIVSAKTGTIYAYEALMRSGTDENLSPMTILHCAEALGRLYDIELLTFRNVAEIMTRNSRLFTDRKMFLNSIPKATLKESDYREFVMDYPGVLSQVVVEFTEQTEPNEEQLSAIRKRSREQGFRIAVDDYGTGYSNVTNLLNYMPDFVKIDRGLIEGIETDSKKQYFVANIVEFARENGFLALAEGVETKEEMNTVIRLGVDLIQGFYTARPNERFLDEIDRDVKNEITSLNLQTVESRQKKTYIVDKEQEIMLLPLVTTEHYTEFVINRRELTFVGNPRIPTDVLIRVPDNTVTTIHLRRVSLDSYQRHPCIEIGNNCDVTIAVEGTAVMNRKGIRVPESSRLTVTGDGKLTIYGTGDRAYGIGGDSTQTIGRITVNMGGEINLKLDGKDCVGIGGGYSNQKAGITFESCKNLYLTISGERALGIGIANNTAPILIKNTRIKTEINADKACGIGSILGEADVTLKDAKINHTSSGDTQAAVGSLGSKPVKVTAMHVELQAGIKAKACVGIGCRDGLADIRIEGSELNLNCEGAEIVGIGTKTGQGRGRFERSVFNTVLLSADCVTFGYEQENMSFLGCTI
;
A
#
# COMPACT_ATOMS: atom_id res chain seq x y z
N MET A 1 20.73 -40.17 27.41
CA MET A 1 19.43 -40.67 26.91
C MET A 1 19.63 -41.24 25.52
N LYS A 2 18.76 -42.13 25.06
CA LYS A 2 18.80 -42.66 23.69
C LYS A 2 18.47 -41.49 22.76
N LYS A 3 19.32 -41.20 21.77
CA LYS A 3 19.02 -40.17 20.76
C LYS A 3 17.76 -40.62 20.02
N ARG A 4 16.68 -39.83 20.09
CA ARG A 4 15.43 -40.10 19.34
C ARG A 4 15.72 -40.08 17.85
N LEU A 5 14.92 -40.82 17.09
CA LEU A 5 14.99 -40.76 15.63
C LEU A 5 14.50 -39.37 15.18
N LEU A 6 15.13 -38.83 14.15
CA LEU A 6 14.73 -37.55 13.54
C LEU A 6 14.27 -37.78 12.10
N VAL A 7 12.99 -37.54 11.81
CA VAL A 7 12.41 -37.73 10.48
C VAL A 7 12.09 -36.40 9.83
N GLY A 8 12.49 -36.24 8.56
CA GLY A 8 12.11 -35.09 7.74
C GLY A 8 10.83 -35.36 6.94
N ILE A 9 9.87 -34.45 6.97
CA ILE A 9 8.70 -34.46 6.10
C ILE A 9 8.80 -33.29 5.13
N ILE A 10 8.63 -33.55 3.84
CA ILE A 10 8.74 -32.57 2.78
C ILE A 10 7.39 -32.46 2.10
N LEU A 11 6.71 -31.35 2.36
CA LEU A 11 5.31 -31.15 2.00
C LEU A 11 5.04 -29.67 1.75
N SER A 12 4.49 -29.34 0.59
CA SER A 12 3.97 -28.01 0.22
C SER A 12 2.44 -27.98 0.35
N GLU A 13 1.83 -26.80 0.13
CA GLU A 13 0.37 -26.64 0.07
C GLU A 13 -0.38 -27.13 1.31
N MET A 14 0.15 -26.84 2.50
CA MET A 14 -0.46 -27.17 3.80
C MET A 14 -1.85 -26.54 4.01
N HIS A 15 -2.27 -25.61 3.14
CA HIS A 15 -3.62 -25.07 3.10
C HIS A 15 -4.63 -26.04 2.45
N HIS A 16 -4.18 -26.96 1.60
CA HIS A 16 -5.00 -27.99 0.99
C HIS A 16 -5.35 -29.05 2.05
N GLN A 17 -6.65 -29.34 2.21
CA GLN A 17 -7.13 -30.13 3.35
C GLN A 17 -6.60 -31.57 3.34
N PHE A 18 -6.45 -32.17 2.15
CA PHE A 18 -5.77 -33.46 1.97
C PHE A 18 -4.38 -33.49 2.62
N PHE A 19 -3.48 -32.59 2.21
CA PHE A 19 -2.10 -32.52 2.73
C PHE A 19 -2.06 -32.17 4.22
N LYS A 20 -2.94 -31.28 4.68
CA LYS A 20 -3.07 -30.95 6.10
C LYS A 20 -3.46 -32.17 6.95
N ASN A 21 -4.47 -32.92 6.53
CA ASN A 21 -4.93 -34.13 7.22
C ASN A 21 -3.85 -35.22 7.19
N ALA A 22 -3.21 -35.43 6.04
CA ALA A 22 -2.14 -36.39 5.87
C ALA A 22 -0.94 -36.07 6.79
N SER A 23 -0.52 -34.81 6.82
CA SER A 23 0.55 -34.32 7.70
C SER A 23 0.22 -34.51 9.18
N LYS A 24 -1.01 -34.18 9.59
CA LYS A 24 -1.45 -34.39 10.97
C LYS A 24 -1.40 -35.87 11.37
N LYS A 25 -1.86 -36.76 10.49
CA LYS A 25 -1.83 -38.22 10.73
C LYS A 25 -0.42 -38.79 10.77
N LEU A 26 0.49 -38.27 9.94
CA LEU A 26 1.91 -38.60 10.02
C LEU A 26 2.51 -38.20 11.36
N GLN A 27 2.23 -36.98 11.82
CA GLN A 27 2.70 -36.50 13.13
C GLN A 27 2.14 -37.36 14.27
N GLU A 28 0.82 -37.64 14.28
CA GLU A 28 0.18 -38.51 15.27
C GLU A 28 0.92 -39.86 15.41
N GLU A 29 1.19 -40.51 14.29
CA GLU A 29 1.82 -41.83 14.27
C GLU A 29 3.32 -41.78 14.62
N LEU A 30 4.08 -40.80 14.11
CA LEU A 30 5.52 -40.66 14.38
C LEU A 30 5.78 -40.26 15.84
N LEU A 31 5.00 -39.33 16.40
CA LEU A 31 5.10 -38.94 17.81
C LEU A 31 4.77 -40.11 18.73
N ALA A 32 3.77 -40.94 18.38
CA ALA A 32 3.45 -42.16 19.13
C ALA A 32 4.59 -43.20 19.14
N MET A 33 5.52 -43.12 18.18
CA MET A 33 6.72 -43.95 18.10
C MET A 33 7.98 -43.30 18.74
N ASP A 34 7.82 -42.19 19.46
CA ASP A 34 8.93 -41.43 20.09
C ASP A 34 9.95 -40.89 19.06
N VAL A 35 9.43 -40.36 17.93
CA VAL A 35 10.22 -39.79 16.82
C VAL A 35 10.03 -38.27 16.75
N ASP A 36 11.14 -37.53 16.67
CA ASP A 36 11.14 -36.09 16.41
C ASP A 36 10.94 -35.83 14.91
N VAL A 37 10.18 -34.79 14.57
CA VAL A 37 9.76 -34.51 13.19
C VAL A 37 10.14 -33.09 12.78
N CYS A 38 10.83 -32.94 11.64
CA CYS A 38 11.00 -31.64 10.98
C CYS A 38 10.23 -31.60 9.67
N ILE A 39 9.35 -30.61 9.51
CA ILE A 39 8.51 -30.42 8.33
C ILE A 39 9.02 -29.20 7.56
N PHE A 40 9.46 -29.40 6.33
CA PHE A 40 9.92 -28.35 5.41
C PHE A 40 8.81 -28.03 4.42
N THR A 41 8.34 -26.78 4.42
CA THR A 41 7.11 -26.41 3.71
C THR A 41 7.14 -24.98 3.18
N THR A 42 6.25 -24.72 2.22
CA THR A 42 6.07 -23.44 1.54
C THR A 42 4.76 -22.79 1.99
N THR A 43 4.71 -21.47 1.96
CA THR A 43 3.52 -20.67 2.30
C THR A 43 2.78 -20.13 1.07
N ALA A 44 3.38 -20.21 -0.11
CA ALA A 44 2.87 -19.76 -1.40
C ALA A 44 1.65 -20.57 -1.83
N LEU A 45 0.77 -19.90 -2.59
CA LEU A 45 -0.26 -20.54 -3.40
C LEU A 45 0.26 -20.72 -4.84
N SER A 46 -0.32 -21.67 -5.56
CA SER A 46 0.08 -22.03 -6.92
C SER A 46 -0.03 -20.87 -7.92
N ASP A 47 -0.86 -19.86 -7.65
CA ASP A 47 -1.09 -18.67 -8.47
C ASP A 47 -0.13 -17.49 -8.18
N MET A 48 0.76 -17.62 -7.19
CA MET A 48 1.69 -16.55 -6.81
C MET A 48 2.72 -16.25 -7.92
N PRO A 49 3.32 -15.04 -7.98
CA PRO A 49 4.38 -14.74 -8.94
C PRO A 49 5.56 -15.72 -8.82
N GLU A 50 6.19 -16.07 -9.95
CA GLU A 50 7.30 -17.02 -10.00
C GLU A 50 8.46 -16.64 -9.05
N ALA A 51 8.79 -15.35 -8.96
CA ALA A 51 9.81 -14.85 -8.05
C ALA A 51 9.47 -15.13 -6.56
N TYR A 52 8.19 -15.06 -6.20
CA TYR A 52 7.73 -15.42 -4.85
C TYR A 52 7.91 -16.91 -4.60
N ARG A 53 7.40 -17.76 -5.49
CA ARG A 53 7.52 -19.23 -5.36
C ARG A 53 8.99 -19.67 -5.30
N LYS A 54 9.88 -19.06 -6.08
CA LYS A 54 11.33 -19.31 -6.03
C LYS A 54 11.92 -19.03 -4.64
N GLY A 55 11.59 -17.88 -4.05
CA GLY A 55 12.01 -17.54 -2.70
C GLY A 55 11.53 -18.57 -1.68
N ASP A 56 10.25 -18.95 -1.78
CA ASP A 56 9.60 -19.85 -0.82
C ASP A 56 10.21 -21.26 -0.85
N THR A 57 10.46 -21.79 -2.06
CA THR A 57 11.11 -23.09 -2.29
C THR A 57 12.57 -23.15 -1.81
N ALA A 58 13.20 -22.02 -1.48
CA ALA A 58 14.55 -22.00 -0.95
C ALA A 58 14.66 -22.82 0.35
N VAL A 59 13.58 -22.99 1.10
CA VAL A 59 13.53 -23.83 2.31
C VAL A 59 14.09 -25.24 2.11
N TYR A 60 14.01 -25.81 0.90
CA TYR A 60 14.58 -27.12 0.60
C TYR A 60 16.11 -27.14 0.56
N ASP A 61 16.73 -26.01 0.22
CA ASP A 61 18.19 -25.84 0.25
C ASP A 61 18.73 -25.72 1.69
N LEU A 62 17.85 -25.54 2.69
CA LEU A 62 18.20 -25.56 4.12
C LEU A 62 18.48 -26.98 4.65
N ILE A 63 17.89 -28.00 4.02
CA ILE A 63 17.92 -29.38 4.52
C ILE A 63 19.36 -29.89 4.53
N ASN A 64 19.83 -30.28 5.71
CA ASN A 64 21.08 -31.02 5.90
C ASN A 64 20.77 -32.52 6.02
N PRO A 65 20.93 -33.34 4.96
CA PRO A 65 20.49 -34.74 4.98
C PRO A 65 21.19 -35.60 6.02
N GLU A 66 22.42 -35.25 6.44
CA GLU A 66 23.18 -36.02 7.43
C GLU A 66 22.50 -36.09 8.81
N MET A 67 21.64 -35.12 9.12
CA MET A 67 20.95 -35.03 10.42
C MET A 67 19.79 -36.02 10.57
N PHE A 68 19.16 -36.41 9.45
CA PHE A 68 17.91 -37.14 9.45
C PHE A 68 18.12 -38.65 9.37
N ASP A 69 17.21 -39.41 9.97
CA ASP A 69 17.20 -40.87 9.94
C ASP A 69 16.34 -41.43 8.79
N GLY A 70 15.38 -40.65 8.31
CA GLY A 70 14.63 -40.94 7.10
C GLY A 70 13.80 -39.75 6.64
N PHE A 71 13.26 -39.83 5.41
CA PHE A 71 12.40 -38.80 4.85
C PHE A 71 11.07 -39.35 4.34
N LEU A 72 10.01 -38.57 4.55
CA LEU A 72 8.72 -38.70 3.89
C LEU A 72 8.55 -37.52 2.92
N VAL A 73 8.22 -37.79 1.66
CA VAL A 73 8.06 -36.74 0.65
C VAL A 73 6.71 -36.87 -0.03
N TYR A 74 6.04 -35.74 -0.27
CA TYR A 74 4.83 -35.66 -1.06
C TYR A 74 5.12 -35.00 -2.41
N PRO A 75 5.44 -35.77 -3.47
CA PRO A 75 5.73 -35.18 -4.77
C PRO A 75 4.53 -34.41 -5.34
N GLY A 76 3.30 -34.85 -5.06
CA GLY A 76 2.09 -34.17 -5.53
C GLY A 76 1.91 -32.75 -4.99
N SER A 77 2.60 -32.39 -3.90
CA SER A 77 2.41 -31.10 -3.24
C SER A 77 3.23 -29.95 -3.82
N PHE A 78 4.28 -30.22 -4.60
CA PHE A 78 5.22 -29.19 -5.05
C PHE A 78 4.63 -28.29 -6.13
N GLN A 79 4.84 -26.98 -6.00
CA GLN A 79 4.35 -25.97 -6.95
C GLN A 79 5.32 -25.67 -8.11
N MET A 80 6.58 -26.10 -7.99
CA MET A 80 7.62 -25.87 -8.98
C MET A 80 8.28 -27.20 -9.35
N PRO A 81 7.88 -27.83 -10.46
CA PRO A 81 8.36 -29.15 -10.86
C PRO A 81 9.87 -29.22 -11.11
N GLU A 82 10.46 -28.16 -11.67
CA GLU A 82 11.90 -28.07 -11.89
C GLU A 82 12.68 -28.08 -10.57
N GLU A 83 12.21 -27.31 -9.59
CA GLU A 83 12.80 -27.23 -8.26
C GLU A 83 12.59 -28.52 -7.47
N GLN A 84 11.41 -29.14 -7.59
CA GLN A 84 11.14 -30.47 -7.08
C GLN A 84 12.15 -31.48 -7.62
N ASN A 85 12.32 -31.53 -8.95
CA ASN A 85 13.20 -32.50 -9.59
C ASN A 85 14.65 -32.26 -9.16
N ARG A 86 15.09 -31.00 -9.12
CA ARG A 86 16.43 -30.60 -8.61
C ARG A 86 16.65 -31.14 -7.19
N PHE A 87 15.70 -30.88 -6.29
CA PHE A 87 15.82 -31.28 -4.90
C PHE A 87 15.74 -32.81 -4.70
N LEU A 88 14.77 -33.48 -5.32
CA LEU A 88 14.60 -34.93 -5.19
C LEU A 88 15.78 -35.73 -5.75
N LEU A 89 16.36 -35.29 -6.87
CA LEU A 89 17.58 -35.88 -7.42
C LEU A 89 18.76 -35.71 -6.47
N LYS A 90 18.92 -34.51 -5.91
CA LYS A 90 19.95 -34.25 -4.89
C LYS A 90 19.76 -35.15 -3.66
N LEU A 91 18.52 -35.27 -3.16
CA LEU A 91 18.21 -36.11 -2.01
C LEU A 91 18.50 -37.59 -2.29
N ARG A 92 18.15 -38.10 -3.48
CA ARG A 92 18.47 -39.47 -3.91
C ARG A 92 19.97 -39.74 -3.92
N ASP A 93 20.74 -38.77 -4.44
CA ASP A 93 22.16 -38.94 -4.69
C ASP A 93 22.98 -38.77 -3.39
N GLU A 94 22.58 -37.86 -2.50
CA GLU A 94 23.29 -37.53 -1.26
C GLU A 94 22.81 -38.33 -0.03
N PHE A 95 21.53 -38.70 0.08
CA PHE A 95 20.99 -39.38 1.25
C PHE A 95 20.90 -40.89 1.04
N LYS A 96 21.43 -41.68 1.99
CA LYS A 96 21.53 -43.14 1.89
C LYS A 96 20.63 -43.93 2.85
N LYS A 97 19.87 -43.24 3.70
CA LYS A 97 18.88 -43.87 4.60
C LYS A 97 17.50 -43.89 3.92
N PRO A 98 16.48 -44.55 4.50
CA PRO A 98 15.16 -44.71 3.86
C PRO A 98 14.47 -43.39 3.49
N ILE A 99 13.95 -43.33 2.26
CA ILE A 99 13.08 -42.26 1.75
C ILE A 99 11.80 -42.92 1.24
N TYR A 100 10.64 -42.42 1.66
CA TYR A 100 9.35 -42.86 1.13
C TYR A 100 8.60 -41.69 0.49
N CYS A 101 8.10 -41.92 -0.72
CA CYS A 101 7.14 -41.04 -1.35
C CYS A 101 5.72 -41.41 -0.91
N LEU A 102 4.86 -40.40 -0.80
CA LEU A 102 3.44 -40.58 -0.57
C LEU A 102 2.66 -40.06 -1.77
N GLU A 103 1.47 -40.62 -1.98
CA GLU A 103 0.54 -40.31 -3.08
C GLU A 103 1.05 -40.72 -4.47
N ARG A 104 2.25 -40.28 -4.88
CA ARG A 104 2.76 -40.44 -6.26
C ARG A 104 4.18 -41.02 -6.31
N PRO A 105 4.45 -41.97 -7.23
CA PRO A 105 5.79 -42.53 -7.40
C PRO A 105 6.75 -41.52 -8.06
N LYS A 106 8.02 -41.53 -7.66
CA LYS A 106 9.08 -40.69 -8.27
C LYS A 106 10.46 -41.32 -8.06
N TYR A 107 11.32 -41.30 -9.09
CA TYR A 107 12.75 -41.67 -9.05
C TYR A 107 13.13 -42.95 -8.28
N ASP A 108 12.33 -44.02 -8.44
CA ASP A 108 12.48 -45.33 -7.78
C ASP A 108 12.34 -45.34 -6.24
N PHE A 109 11.86 -44.25 -5.64
CA PHE A 109 11.59 -44.24 -4.20
C PHE A 109 10.43 -45.18 -3.85
N PRO A 110 10.55 -45.97 -2.78
CA PRO A 110 9.43 -46.69 -2.19
C PRO A 110 8.23 -45.74 -1.99
N THR A 111 7.08 -46.10 -2.55
CA THR A 111 5.91 -45.20 -2.57
C THR A 111 4.72 -45.85 -1.88
N VAL A 112 4.07 -45.12 -0.98
CA VAL A 112 2.76 -45.49 -0.41
C VAL A 112 1.69 -44.65 -1.10
N THR A 113 0.80 -45.30 -1.84
CA THR A 113 -0.23 -44.67 -2.68
C THR A 113 -1.58 -45.38 -2.52
N PHE A 114 -2.62 -44.84 -3.15
CA PHE A 114 -3.96 -45.42 -3.17
C PHE A 114 -4.09 -46.51 -4.24
N LYS A 115 -5.12 -47.34 -4.10
CA LYS A 115 -5.58 -48.21 -5.17
C LYS A 115 -6.43 -47.44 -6.17
N GLU A 116 -5.77 -46.71 -7.06
CA GLU A 116 -6.43 -45.86 -8.06
C GLU A 116 -7.39 -46.65 -8.98
N GLU A 117 -7.02 -47.89 -9.33
CA GLU A 117 -7.88 -48.81 -10.11
C GLU A 117 -9.26 -48.99 -9.47
N GLU A 118 -9.30 -49.18 -8.15
CA GLU A 118 -10.56 -49.42 -7.43
C GLU A 118 -11.42 -48.17 -7.39
N GLY A 119 -10.82 -47.00 -7.17
CA GLY A 119 -11.56 -45.73 -7.18
C GLY A 119 -12.23 -45.46 -8.52
N ILE A 120 -11.50 -45.60 -9.62
CA ILE A 120 -12.06 -45.44 -10.97
C ILE A 120 -13.14 -46.49 -11.24
N THR A 121 -12.88 -47.76 -10.86
CA THR A 121 -13.84 -48.85 -11.03
C THR A 121 -15.14 -48.57 -10.28
N MET A 122 -15.07 -48.06 -9.03
CA MET A 122 -16.25 -47.70 -8.24
C MET A 122 -17.13 -46.63 -8.90
N LEU A 123 -16.52 -45.62 -9.56
CA LEU A 123 -17.29 -44.61 -10.31
C LEU A 123 -17.98 -45.21 -11.54
N VAL A 124 -17.26 -46.02 -12.32
CA VAL A 124 -17.82 -46.66 -13.52
C VAL A 124 -18.93 -47.65 -13.14
N GLU A 125 -18.71 -48.49 -12.12
CA GLU A 125 -19.72 -49.41 -11.61
C GLU A 125 -20.94 -48.67 -11.07
N HIS A 126 -20.75 -47.54 -10.37
CA HIS A 126 -21.86 -46.72 -9.91
C HIS A 126 -22.72 -46.22 -11.08
N LEU A 127 -22.10 -45.64 -12.11
CA LEU A 127 -22.81 -45.14 -13.29
C LEU A 127 -23.52 -46.27 -14.05
N CYS A 128 -22.90 -47.44 -14.19
CA CYS A 128 -23.48 -48.59 -14.86
C CYS A 128 -24.62 -49.25 -14.06
N MET A 129 -24.42 -49.46 -12.76
CA MET A 129 -25.35 -50.25 -11.93
C MET A 129 -26.51 -49.40 -11.39
N VAL A 130 -26.25 -48.15 -11.01
CA VAL A 130 -27.27 -47.25 -10.42
C VAL A 130 -27.98 -46.45 -11.51
N HIS A 131 -27.23 -45.93 -12.49
CA HIS A 131 -27.79 -45.05 -13.53
C HIS A 131 -27.99 -45.74 -14.88
N HIS A 132 -27.60 -47.01 -15.00
CA HIS A 132 -27.71 -47.78 -16.24
C HIS A 132 -27.01 -47.14 -17.44
N ALA A 133 -25.95 -46.36 -17.18
CA ALA A 133 -25.18 -45.68 -18.21
C ALA A 133 -24.46 -46.70 -19.11
N LYS A 134 -24.59 -46.55 -20.42
CA LYS A 134 -24.00 -47.42 -21.46
C LYS A 134 -22.91 -46.73 -22.27
N ARG A 135 -22.80 -45.41 -22.18
CA ARG A 135 -21.71 -44.63 -22.78
C ARG A 135 -21.18 -43.62 -21.78
N ILE A 136 -19.97 -43.89 -21.31
CA ILE A 136 -19.26 -43.09 -20.31
C ILE A 136 -17.94 -42.64 -20.94
N GLU A 137 -17.63 -41.36 -20.88
CA GLU A 137 -16.35 -40.80 -21.35
C GLU A 137 -15.52 -40.29 -20.16
N TYR A 138 -14.19 -40.37 -20.27
CA TYR A 138 -13.25 -39.84 -19.29
C TYR A 138 -12.49 -38.64 -19.86
N ILE A 139 -12.51 -37.51 -19.16
CA ILE A 139 -11.67 -36.35 -19.44
C ILE A 139 -10.46 -36.42 -18.51
N SER A 140 -9.31 -36.82 -19.06
CA SER A 140 -8.07 -36.96 -18.30
C SER A 140 -7.46 -35.59 -18.00
N SER A 141 -6.95 -35.42 -16.79
CA SER A 141 -6.28 -34.19 -16.37
C SER A 141 -4.97 -33.97 -17.14
N GLU A 142 -4.67 -32.70 -17.44
CA GLU A 142 -3.35 -32.30 -17.94
C GLU A 142 -2.34 -32.33 -16.78
N ILE A 143 -1.85 -33.52 -16.44
CA ILE A 143 -0.83 -33.75 -15.41
C ILE A 143 0.55 -33.86 -16.10
N GLU A 144 1.59 -33.31 -15.48
CA GLU A 144 2.96 -33.33 -16.00
C GLU A 144 3.58 -34.74 -16.09
N ASP A 145 3.10 -35.68 -15.28
CA ASP A 145 3.52 -37.08 -15.32
C ASP A 145 2.66 -37.88 -16.31
N ALA A 146 3.17 -38.02 -17.53
CA ALA A 146 2.51 -38.77 -18.60
C ALA A 146 2.28 -40.25 -18.23
N SER A 147 3.17 -40.86 -17.43
CA SER A 147 3.08 -42.28 -17.07
C SER A 147 1.95 -42.52 -16.08
N TYR A 148 1.77 -41.65 -15.08
CA TYR A 148 0.67 -41.75 -14.13
C TYR A 148 -0.69 -41.50 -14.80
N ARG A 149 -0.75 -40.53 -15.74
CA ARG A 149 -1.95 -40.29 -16.54
C ARG A 149 -2.34 -41.52 -17.36
N GLU A 150 -1.39 -42.14 -18.06
CA GLU A 150 -1.62 -43.35 -18.86
C GLU A 150 -2.11 -44.53 -18.01
N GLU A 151 -1.64 -44.64 -16.75
CA GLU A 151 -2.12 -45.65 -15.78
C GLU A 151 -3.60 -45.45 -15.43
N LEU A 152 -4.02 -44.22 -15.12
CA LEU A 152 -5.43 -43.90 -14.84
C LEU A 152 -6.33 -44.10 -16.06
N GLU A 153 -5.87 -43.70 -17.25
CA GLU A 153 -6.55 -43.94 -18.53
C GLU A 153 -6.74 -45.45 -18.79
N GLY A 154 -5.73 -46.26 -18.48
CA GLY A 154 -5.80 -47.72 -18.56
C GLY A 154 -6.82 -48.33 -17.60
N TYR A 155 -6.82 -47.89 -16.33
CA TYR A 155 -7.81 -48.35 -15.34
C TYR A 155 -9.25 -48.02 -15.73
N PHE A 156 -9.49 -46.84 -16.30
CA PHE A 156 -10.80 -46.48 -16.81
C PHE A 156 -11.24 -47.39 -17.97
N ALA A 157 -10.35 -47.65 -18.94
CA ALA A 157 -10.64 -48.55 -20.06
C ALA A 157 -10.94 -49.98 -19.58
N GLU A 158 -10.19 -50.51 -18.61
CA GLU A 158 -10.47 -51.81 -18.01
C GLU A 158 -11.80 -51.84 -17.28
N ALA A 159 -12.13 -50.79 -16.52
CA ALA A 159 -13.40 -50.69 -15.80
C ALA A 159 -14.61 -50.70 -16.75
N LEU A 160 -14.52 -50.03 -17.92
CA LEU A 160 -15.55 -50.10 -18.97
C LEU A 160 -15.73 -51.54 -19.49
N LEU A 161 -14.64 -52.21 -19.84
CA LEU A 161 -14.67 -53.58 -20.37
C LEU A 161 -15.24 -54.57 -19.35
N ARG A 162 -14.87 -54.45 -18.07
CA ARG A 162 -15.38 -55.28 -16.97
C ARG A 162 -16.89 -55.13 -16.78
N ASN A 163 -17.43 -53.95 -17.07
CA ASN A 163 -18.87 -53.66 -17.02
C ASN A 163 -19.59 -53.93 -18.37
N GLY A 164 -18.93 -54.56 -19.34
CA GLY A 164 -19.53 -54.95 -20.61
C GLY A 164 -19.73 -53.80 -21.61
N LEU A 165 -19.02 -52.68 -21.43
CA LEU A 165 -19.01 -51.53 -22.34
C LEU A 165 -17.82 -51.61 -23.32
N SER A 166 -17.96 -51.02 -24.51
CA SER A 166 -16.88 -50.96 -25.50
C SER A 166 -15.99 -49.73 -25.29
N VAL A 167 -14.67 -49.89 -25.48
CA VAL A 167 -13.70 -48.79 -25.48
C VAL A 167 -13.40 -48.40 -26.93
N ASP A 168 -13.45 -47.11 -27.24
CA ASP A 168 -13.18 -46.55 -28.55
C ASP A 168 -12.41 -45.21 -28.46
N ASP A 169 -12.05 -44.62 -29.60
CA ASP A 169 -11.24 -43.40 -29.69
C ASP A 169 -11.91 -42.16 -29.07
N THR A 170 -13.19 -42.23 -28.70
CA THR A 170 -13.93 -41.15 -28.01
C THR A 170 -14.08 -41.39 -26.51
N SER A 171 -13.72 -42.57 -26.01
CA SER A 171 -13.91 -42.95 -24.61
C SER A 171 -13.00 -42.17 -23.65
N ILE A 172 -11.85 -41.69 -24.13
CA ILE A 172 -10.88 -40.91 -23.35
C ILE A 172 -10.52 -39.65 -24.12
N ARG A 173 -10.67 -38.48 -23.48
CA ARG A 173 -10.28 -37.18 -24.02
C ARG A 173 -9.29 -36.53 -23.09
N ARG A 174 -8.31 -35.81 -23.65
CA ARG A 174 -7.37 -35.04 -22.86
C ARG A 174 -7.98 -33.68 -22.51
N GLY A 175 -8.07 -33.38 -21.23
CA GLY A 175 -8.46 -32.08 -20.71
C GLY A 175 -7.39 -31.01 -20.95
N SER A 176 -7.72 -29.75 -20.63
CA SER A 176 -6.78 -28.63 -20.70
C SER A 176 -6.56 -28.00 -19.32
N ALA A 177 -5.35 -27.54 -19.05
CA ALA A 177 -4.98 -26.75 -17.87
C ALA A 177 -5.46 -25.28 -17.95
N ILE A 178 -6.04 -24.86 -19.07
CA ILE A 178 -6.54 -23.48 -19.26
C ILE A 178 -8.06 -23.48 -19.07
N VAL A 179 -8.51 -22.84 -17.98
CA VAL A 179 -9.93 -22.62 -17.68
C VAL A 179 -10.63 -21.92 -18.86
N GLY A 180 -11.70 -22.55 -19.37
CA GLY A 180 -12.51 -22.03 -20.49
C GLY A 180 -12.33 -22.79 -21.80
N LYS A 181 -11.34 -23.68 -21.90
CA LYS A 181 -11.18 -24.58 -23.06
C LYS A 181 -12.12 -25.79 -23.02
N GLU A 182 -12.82 -26.02 -21.92
CA GLU A 182 -13.88 -27.02 -21.81
C GLU A 182 -15.00 -26.77 -22.83
N ALA A 183 -15.21 -25.52 -23.27
CA ALA A 183 -16.11 -25.18 -24.36
C ALA A 183 -15.70 -25.82 -25.70
N GLU A 184 -14.40 -25.91 -26.00
CA GLU A 184 -13.89 -26.60 -27.20
C GLU A 184 -14.16 -28.11 -27.11
N ILE A 185 -14.03 -28.69 -25.91
CA ILE A 185 -14.32 -30.11 -25.65
C ILE A 185 -15.81 -30.38 -25.85
N VAL A 186 -16.70 -29.57 -25.27
CA VAL A 186 -18.15 -29.68 -25.46
C VAL A 186 -18.53 -29.53 -26.93
N GLN A 187 -17.96 -28.54 -27.63
CA GLN A 187 -18.20 -28.35 -29.07
C GLN A 187 -17.77 -29.59 -29.87
N SER A 188 -16.60 -30.18 -29.56
CA SER A 188 -16.14 -31.42 -30.21
C SER A 188 -17.05 -32.63 -29.95
N MET A 189 -17.72 -32.67 -28.80
CA MET A 189 -18.70 -33.71 -28.47
C MET A 189 -20.01 -33.51 -29.23
N LEU A 190 -20.45 -32.26 -29.38
CA LEU A 190 -21.64 -31.89 -30.15
C LEU A 190 -21.47 -32.13 -31.65
N ASP A 191 -20.26 -31.90 -32.19
CA ASP A 191 -19.92 -32.12 -33.59
C ASP A 191 -19.69 -33.60 -33.92
N SER A 192 -19.61 -34.48 -32.91
CA SER A 192 -19.39 -35.91 -33.08
C SER A 192 -20.64 -36.63 -33.60
N GLU A 193 -20.49 -37.50 -34.62
CA GLU A 193 -21.60 -38.34 -35.13
C GLU A 193 -22.21 -39.28 -34.07
N LYS A 194 -21.52 -39.49 -32.95
CA LYS A 194 -22.01 -40.29 -31.82
C LYS A 194 -22.89 -39.51 -30.84
N GLY A 195 -22.95 -38.18 -30.92
CA GLY A 195 -23.64 -37.31 -29.96
C GLY A 195 -22.99 -37.26 -28.56
N LEU A 196 -23.69 -36.73 -27.57
CA LEU A 196 -23.22 -36.64 -26.17
C LEU A 196 -23.21 -38.01 -25.48
N PRO A 197 -22.22 -38.30 -24.61
CA PRO A 197 -22.27 -39.47 -23.73
C PRO A 197 -23.33 -39.31 -22.63
N GLU A 198 -23.69 -40.40 -21.96
CA GLU A 198 -24.66 -40.38 -20.86
C GLU A 198 -24.02 -39.92 -19.54
N ALA A 199 -22.71 -40.17 -19.37
CA ALA A 199 -21.94 -39.68 -18.25
C ALA A 199 -20.50 -39.29 -18.64
N ILE A 200 -19.94 -38.33 -17.93
CA ILE A 200 -18.54 -37.94 -18.05
C ILE A 200 -17.88 -38.00 -16.67
N ILE A 201 -16.70 -38.62 -16.60
CA ILE A 201 -15.81 -38.57 -15.45
C ILE A 201 -14.68 -37.57 -15.76
N CYS A 202 -14.48 -36.56 -14.91
CA CYS A 202 -13.40 -35.57 -15.05
C CYS A 202 -12.28 -35.85 -14.06
N GLY A 203 -11.02 -35.66 -14.45
CA GLY A 203 -9.87 -35.94 -13.57
C GLY A 203 -9.48 -34.84 -12.57
N ASN A 204 -10.11 -33.66 -12.58
CA ASN A 204 -9.82 -32.53 -11.68
C ASN A 204 -11.05 -31.64 -11.45
N THR A 205 -11.02 -30.74 -10.46
CA THR A 205 -12.17 -29.89 -10.07
C THR A 205 -12.48 -28.82 -11.10
N GLU A 206 -11.46 -28.24 -11.72
CA GLU A 206 -11.56 -27.16 -12.70
C GLU A 206 -12.32 -27.64 -13.95
N SER A 207 -11.98 -28.83 -14.46
CA SER A 207 -12.66 -29.46 -15.59
C SER A 207 -14.11 -29.80 -15.26
N VAL A 208 -14.44 -30.21 -14.03
CA VAL A 208 -15.85 -30.42 -13.63
C VAL A 208 -16.64 -29.13 -13.74
N SER A 209 -16.13 -28.04 -13.15
CA SER A 209 -16.84 -26.76 -13.12
C SER A 209 -16.90 -26.12 -14.51
N GLY A 210 -15.79 -26.13 -15.25
CA GLY A 210 -15.72 -25.62 -16.62
C GLY A 210 -16.62 -26.38 -17.58
N LEU A 211 -16.70 -27.70 -17.45
CA LEU A 211 -17.56 -28.55 -18.28
C LEU A 211 -19.05 -28.34 -17.96
N ILE A 212 -19.43 -28.24 -16.68
CA ILE A 212 -20.82 -27.92 -16.29
C ILE A 212 -21.24 -26.59 -16.92
N CYS A 213 -20.43 -25.53 -16.74
CA CYS A 213 -20.73 -24.22 -17.32
C CYS A 213 -20.84 -24.29 -18.86
N ALA A 214 -19.89 -24.95 -19.52
CA ALA A 214 -19.89 -25.07 -20.98
C ALA A 214 -21.09 -25.87 -21.52
N LEU A 215 -21.54 -26.92 -20.82
CA LEU A 215 -22.74 -27.68 -21.19
C LEU A 215 -24.01 -26.85 -20.96
N GLU A 216 -24.09 -26.12 -19.85
CA GLU A 216 -25.23 -25.23 -19.55
C GLU A 216 -25.36 -24.09 -20.56
N ASP A 217 -24.23 -23.52 -21.02
CA ASP A 217 -24.20 -22.50 -22.08
C ASP A 217 -24.76 -23.03 -23.41
N HIS A 218 -24.69 -24.35 -23.64
CA HIS A 218 -25.29 -25.03 -24.80
C HIS A 218 -26.69 -25.59 -24.52
N GLY A 219 -27.29 -25.28 -23.36
CA GLY A 219 -28.62 -25.73 -22.96
C GLY A 219 -28.70 -27.20 -22.57
N ILE A 220 -27.58 -27.85 -22.24
CA ILE A 220 -27.48 -29.24 -21.79
C ILE A 220 -27.35 -29.21 -20.27
N HIS A 221 -28.33 -29.75 -19.55
CA HIS A 221 -28.41 -29.64 -18.10
C HIS A 221 -27.79 -30.85 -17.39
N VAL A 222 -27.03 -30.59 -16.32
CA VAL A 222 -26.45 -31.62 -15.44
C VAL A 222 -27.30 -31.71 -14.16
N PRO A 223 -27.73 -32.88 -13.68
CA PRO A 223 -27.50 -34.23 -14.22
C PRO A 223 -28.54 -34.68 -15.28
N ARG A 224 -29.54 -33.85 -15.61
CA ARG A 224 -30.75 -34.27 -16.33
C ARG A 224 -30.47 -34.84 -17.73
N ASP A 225 -29.64 -34.15 -18.49
CA ASP A 225 -29.34 -34.45 -19.88
C ASP A 225 -27.99 -35.19 -20.01
N ILE A 226 -27.07 -34.96 -19.05
CA ILE A 226 -25.78 -35.66 -18.94
C ILE A 226 -25.30 -35.66 -17.48
N MET A 227 -24.76 -36.80 -17.02
CA MET A 227 -24.20 -36.93 -15.67
C MET A 227 -22.72 -36.54 -15.63
N ILE A 228 -22.28 -35.89 -14.56
CA ILE A 228 -20.87 -35.53 -14.38
C ILE A 228 -20.39 -36.01 -13.02
N CYS A 229 -19.27 -36.73 -13.03
CA CYS A 229 -18.55 -37.14 -11.83
C CYS A 229 -17.13 -36.59 -11.88
N GLY A 230 -16.54 -36.32 -10.72
CA GLY A 230 -15.13 -35.98 -10.60
C GLY A 230 -14.35 -37.14 -10.00
N TYR A 231 -13.20 -37.46 -10.55
CA TYR A 231 -12.22 -38.31 -9.92
C TYR A 231 -11.30 -37.47 -9.05
N ASN A 232 -11.18 -37.82 -7.76
CA ASN A 232 -10.26 -37.17 -6.82
C ASN A 232 -10.47 -35.65 -6.67
N LEU A 233 -11.71 -35.23 -6.34
CA LEU A 233 -12.00 -33.83 -6.02
C LEU A 233 -11.75 -33.53 -4.53
N ASP A 234 -11.34 -32.30 -4.21
CA ASP A 234 -11.32 -31.83 -2.83
C ASP A 234 -12.76 -31.75 -2.28
N ILE A 235 -13.03 -32.49 -1.20
CA ILE A 235 -14.34 -32.50 -0.55
C ILE A 235 -14.74 -31.08 -0.12
N ASP A 236 -13.83 -30.24 0.37
CA ASP A 236 -14.19 -28.89 0.80
C ASP A 236 -14.60 -28.00 -0.37
N GLU A 237 -14.02 -28.17 -1.57
CA GLU A 237 -14.47 -27.49 -2.78
C GLU A 237 -15.86 -27.99 -3.20
N THR A 238 -16.11 -29.31 -3.12
CA THR A 238 -17.45 -29.84 -3.39
C THR A 238 -18.51 -29.34 -2.39
N LEU A 239 -18.11 -29.07 -1.15
CA LEU A 239 -18.97 -28.52 -0.10
C LEU A 239 -19.17 -27.00 -0.19
N ARG A 240 -18.30 -26.27 -0.92
CA ARG A 240 -18.34 -24.81 -1.08
C ARG A 240 -19.18 -24.33 -2.26
N GLY A 241 -19.66 -25.22 -3.14
CA GLY A 241 -20.56 -24.82 -4.22
C GLY A 241 -20.95 -25.91 -5.22
N THR A 242 -20.12 -26.93 -5.43
CA THR A 242 -20.36 -27.96 -6.45
C THR A 242 -20.61 -29.32 -5.81
N THR A 243 -21.88 -29.73 -5.69
CA THR A 243 -22.25 -31.05 -5.11
C THR A 243 -21.94 -32.19 -6.09
N CYS A 244 -20.65 -32.40 -6.39
CA CYS A 244 -20.17 -33.36 -7.39
C CYS A 244 -19.99 -34.77 -6.82
N THR A 245 -20.48 -35.77 -7.54
CA THR A 245 -20.21 -37.18 -7.23
C THR A 245 -18.73 -37.47 -7.44
N THR A 246 -18.05 -37.98 -6.42
CA THR A 246 -16.60 -38.17 -6.47
C THR A 246 -16.09 -39.37 -5.67
N ILE A 247 -14.81 -39.68 -5.81
CA ILE A 247 -14.06 -40.61 -4.96
C ILE A 247 -13.32 -39.81 -3.91
N PHE A 248 -13.68 -40.02 -2.65
CA PHE A 248 -12.89 -39.54 -1.53
C PHE A 248 -11.75 -40.52 -1.23
N ARG A 249 -10.55 -39.99 -1.12
CA ARG A 249 -9.34 -40.72 -0.71
C ARG A 249 -8.97 -40.23 0.68
N ASP A 250 -9.20 -41.04 1.71
CA ASP A 250 -8.79 -40.67 3.06
C ASP A 250 -7.26 -40.79 3.18
N PRO A 251 -6.51 -39.70 3.38
CA PRO A 251 -5.05 -39.79 3.50
C PRO A 251 -4.56 -40.50 4.76
N SER A 252 -5.45 -40.78 5.73
CA SER A 252 -5.07 -41.26 7.06
C SER A 252 -4.34 -42.61 7.03
N VAL A 253 -4.89 -43.61 6.32
CA VAL A 253 -4.26 -44.94 6.25
C VAL A 253 -2.94 -44.90 5.50
N MET A 254 -2.88 -44.16 4.38
CA MET A 254 -1.65 -43.95 3.63
C MET A 254 -0.56 -43.32 4.51
N ALA A 255 -0.90 -42.25 5.24
CA ALA A 255 0.00 -41.56 6.16
C ALA A 255 0.51 -42.51 7.26
N VAL A 256 -0.40 -43.15 8.01
CA VAL A 256 -0.05 -44.07 9.11
C VAL A 256 0.87 -45.20 8.62
N ASN A 257 0.54 -45.81 7.48
CA ASN A 257 1.34 -46.91 6.94
C ASN A 257 2.70 -46.44 6.42
N ALA A 258 2.79 -45.26 5.81
CA ALA A 258 4.06 -44.68 5.41
C ALA A 258 4.98 -44.39 6.61
N ALA A 259 4.45 -43.82 7.69
CA ALA A 259 5.19 -43.58 8.94
C ALA A 259 5.74 -44.89 9.53
N ARG A 260 4.88 -45.90 9.70
CA ARG A 260 5.28 -47.25 10.19
C ARG A 260 6.37 -47.87 9.33
N LYS A 261 6.18 -47.87 8.01
CA LYS A 261 7.13 -48.49 7.07
C LYS A 261 8.48 -47.78 7.09
N LEU A 262 8.48 -46.45 7.16
CA LEU A 262 9.70 -45.67 7.28
C LEU A 262 10.45 -46.05 8.57
N VAL A 263 9.79 -46.00 9.72
CA VAL A 263 10.42 -46.30 11.02
C VAL A 263 10.94 -47.75 11.07
N ASN A 264 10.15 -48.73 10.63
CA ASN A 264 10.60 -50.13 10.55
C ASN A 264 11.81 -50.30 9.61
N SER A 265 11.85 -49.55 8.50
CA SER A 265 13.00 -49.56 7.58
C SER A 265 14.25 -48.94 8.22
N ILE A 266 14.09 -47.87 9.02
CA ILE A 266 15.18 -47.22 9.76
C ILE A 266 15.76 -48.18 10.82
N LEU A 267 14.90 -48.91 11.51
CA LEU A 267 15.28 -49.90 12.53
C LEU A 267 15.83 -51.22 11.93
N GLY A 268 15.73 -51.39 10.60
CA GLY A 268 16.20 -52.58 9.89
C GLY A 268 15.32 -53.82 10.09
N GLU A 269 14.08 -53.62 10.52
CA GLU A 269 13.15 -54.69 10.93
C GLU A 269 12.43 -55.34 9.76
N GLU A 270 12.11 -54.60 8.69
CA GLU A 270 11.42 -55.14 7.51
C GLU A 270 11.90 -54.51 6.20
N LYS A 271 11.90 -55.31 5.12
CA LYS A 271 12.10 -54.84 3.74
C LYS A 271 10.80 -54.94 2.97
N TYR A 272 10.64 -53.97 2.10
CA TYR A 272 9.35 -53.52 1.64
C TYR A 272 9.40 -53.41 0.09
N PRO A 273 8.44 -53.97 -0.70
CA PRO A 273 8.33 -53.68 -2.14
C PRO A 273 8.32 -52.18 -2.50
N PRO A 274 8.65 -51.79 -3.75
CA PRO A 274 8.77 -50.39 -4.17
C PRO A 274 7.46 -49.59 -4.21
N VAL A 275 6.29 -50.25 -4.33
CA VAL A 275 4.99 -49.56 -4.36
C VAL A 275 3.99 -50.30 -3.47
N TYR A 276 3.33 -49.58 -2.56
CA TYR A 276 2.22 -50.02 -1.73
C TYR A 276 0.95 -49.35 -2.18
N ARG A 277 -0.10 -50.14 -2.40
CA ARG A 277 -1.42 -49.60 -2.66
C ARG A 277 -2.34 -49.90 -1.48
N GLU A 278 -2.71 -48.86 -0.76
CA GLU A 278 -3.58 -48.92 0.43
C GLU A 278 -5.06 -48.83 0.03
N HIS A 279 -5.94 -49.43 0.83
CA HIS A 279 -7.38 -49.43 0.63
C HIS A 279 -8.07 -48.41 1.54
N GLU A 280 -8.64 -47.35 0.96
CA GLU A 280 -9.67 -46.48 1.57
C GLU A 280 -10.23 -45.45 0.55
N CYS A 281 -10.64 -45.95 -0.62
CA CYS A 281 -11.42 -45.15 -1.58
C CYS A 281 -12.90 -45.26 -1.22
N VAL A 282 -13.58 -44.14 -1.03
CA VAL A 282 -15.02 -44.10 -0.73
C VAL A 282 -15.72 -43.36 -1.85
N LEU A 283 -16.69 -44.03 -2.49
CA LEU A 283 -17.60 -43.36 -3.41
C LEU A 283 -18.53 -42.45 -2.61
N VAL A 284 -18.53 -41.17 -2.97
CA VAL A 284 -19.38 -40.14 -2.38
C VAL A 284 -20.39 -39.70 -3.45
N PRO A 285 -21.55 -40.37 -3.57
CA PRO A 285 -22.59 -39.95 -4.50
C PRO A 285 -23.21 -38.61 -4.05
N LYS A 286 -23.38 -37.68 -5.00
CA LYS A 286 -23.92 -36.33 -4.80
C LYS A 286 -24.89 -35.95 -5.93
N ALA A 287 -25.24 -34.66 -6.06
CA ALA A 287 -26.30 -34.21 -6.96
C ALA A 287 -25.94 -34.27 -8.46
N THR A 288 -24.66 -34.25 -8.84
CA THR A 288 -24.25 -34.26 -10.28
C THR A 288 -24.38 -35.60 -10.99
N CYS A 289 -24.58 -36.71 -10.25
CA CYS A 289 -25.11 -37.97 -10.83
C CYS A 289 -26.61 -38.15 -10.56
N GLY A 290 -27.22 -37.32 -9.71
CA GLY A 290 -28.64 -37.38 -9.35
C GLY A 290 -28.98 -38.27 -8.14
N CYS A 291 -28.00 -38.69 -7.34
CA CYS A 291 -28.22 -39.60 -6.21
C CYS A 291 -28.60 -38.95 -4.87
N ASP A 292 -28.47 -37.63 -4.70
CA ASP A 292 -28.61 -36.99 -3.37
C ASP A 292 -29.95 -36.27 -3.14
N PHE A 293 -30.60 -36.64 -2.03
CA PHE A 293 -31.67 -35.96 -1.29
C PHE A 293 -31.13 -35.68 0.12
N TYR A 294 -30.97 -34.41 0.51
CA TYR A 294 -30.19 -33.98 1.69
C TYR A 294 -30.58 -34.61 3.04
N ALA A 295 -29.57 -35.10 3.77
CA ALA A 295 -29.54 -35.11 5.24
C ALA A 295 -28.93 -33.78 5.75
N LEU A 296 -29.78 -32.79 6.00
CA LEU A 296 -29.42 -31.43 6.47
C LEU A 296 -28.49 -31.39 7.70
N GLY A 297 -28.45 -32.45 8.51
CA GLY A 297 -27.64 -32.53 9.72
C GLY A 297 -26.14 -32.57 9.47
N ASP A 298 -25.67 -33.28 8.44
CA ASP A 298 -24.24 -33.41 8.14
C ASP A 298 -23.71 -32.17 7.42
N TYR A 299 -24.50 -31.62 6.50
CA TYR A 299 -24.22 -30.33 5.87
C TYR A 299 -24.15 -29.20 6.90
N SER A 300 -25.09 -29.18 7.85
CA SER A 300 -25.08 -28.19 8.94
C SER A 300 -23.89 -28.39 9.88
N ARG A 301 -23.47 -29.64 10.16
CA ARG A 301 -22.32 -29.92 11.04
C ARG A 301 -21.01 -29.46 10.42
N ILE A 302 -20.76 -29.77 9.14
CA ILE A 302 -19.54 -29.35 8.42
C ILE A 302 -19.54 -27.83 8.22
N ARG A 303 -20.70 -27.24 7.88
CA ARG A 303 -20.84 -25.78 7.82
C ARG A 303 -20.67 -25.12 9.18
N MET A 304 -21.13 -25.75 10.27
CA MET A 304 -20.94 -25.25 11.64
C MET A 304 -19.47 -25.38 12.05
N GLU A 305 -18.80 -26.48 11.76
CA GLU A 305 -17.35 -26.65 11.96
C GLU A 305 -16.58 -25.58 11.19
N ASN A 306 -16.92 -25.32 9.91
CA ASN A 306 -16.33 -24.25 9.10
C ASN A 306 -16.68 -22.82 9.59
N LEU A 307 -17.81 -22.64 10.27
CA LEU A 307 -18.20 -21.38 10.91
C LEU A 307 -17.56 -21.19 12.28
N LEU A 308 -17.24 -22.29 12.98
CA LEU A 308 -16.56 -22.33 14.27
C LEU A 308 -15.03 -22.27 14.12
N THR A 309 -14.48 -22.76 13.01
CA THR A 309 -13.05 -22.63 12.63
C THR A 309 -12.75 -21.33 11.89
N LYS A 310 -13.77 -20.54 11.51
CA LYS A 310 -13.55 -19.11 11.32
C LYS A 310 -13.20 -18.52 12.67
N ASP A 311 -11.91 -18.36 12.91
CA ASP A 311 -11.31 -17.52 13.96
C ASP A 311 -11.90 -16.11 13.90
N ARG A 312 -13.14 -15.94 14.40
CA ARG A 312 -13.85 -14.66 14.50
C ARG A 312 -13.28 -13.83 15.64
N HIS A 313 -11.96 -13.78 15.83
CA HIS A 313 -11.28 -12.84 16.72
C HIS A 313 -9.82 -12.51 16.33
N PHE A 314 -9.29 -12.96 15.18
CA PHE A 314 -7.83 -12.87 14.93
C PHE A 314 -7.32 -11.88 13.87
N ASP A 315 -8.16 -11.23 13.07
CA ASP A 315 -7.63 -10.32 12.02
C ASP A 315 -7.33 -8.89 12.50
N SER A 316 -7.96 -8.41 13.58
CA SER A 316 -7.70 -7.06 14.09
C SER A 316 -6.26 -6.84 14.60
N PRO A 317 -5.62 -7.77 15.33
CA PRO A 317 -4.26 -7.59 15.82
C PRO A 317 -3.22 -7.48 14.70
N TYR A 318 -3.39 -8.21 13.59
CA TYR A 318 -2.45 -8.16 12.46
C TYR A 318 -2.52 -6.85 11.67
N ASN A 319 -3.66 -6.15 11.70
CA ASN A 319 -3.75 -4.79 11.13
C ASN A 319 -2.86 -3.82 11.91
N PHE A 320 -2.88 -3.87 13.25
CA PHE A 320 -2.02 -3.05 14.10
C PHE A 320 -0.56 -3.52 14.08
N MET A 321 -0.31 -4.82 13.90
CA MET A 321 1.03 -5.39 13.77
C MET A 321 1.82 -4.71 12.66
N GLN A 322 1.22 -4.45 11.49
CA GLN A 322 1.94 -3.78 10.41
C GLN A 322 2.26 -2.31 10.74
N GLU A 323 1.37 -1.62 11.46
CA GLU A 323 1.58 -0.23 11.88
C GLU A 323 2.69 -0.12 12.93
N GLU A 324 2.64 -0.95 13.99
CA GLU A 324 3.61 -0.94 15.08
C GLU A 324 5.00 -1.41 14.62
N ILE A 325 5.06 -2.48 13.82
CA ILE A 325 6.33 -3.01 13.29
C ILE A 325 6.96 -2.05 12.29
N ALA A 326 6.17 -1.36 11.45
CA ALA A 326 6.69 -0.31 10.59
C ALA A 326 7.18 0.91 11.40
N GLY A 327 6.58 1.18 12.56
CA GLY A 327 6.97 2.21 13.51
C GLY A 327 8.20 1.88 14.36
N ALA A 328 8.73 0.65 14.30
CA ALA A 328 9.90 0.26 15.09
C ALA A 328 11.12 1.14 14.77
N GLU A 329 11.74 1.69 15.82
CA GLU A 329 12.86 2.64 15.74
C GLU A 329 14.18 1.96 15.34
N ASP A 330 14.38 0.72 15.79
CA ASP A 330 15.59 -0.07 15.55
C ASP A 330 15.26 -1.57 15.38
N PHE A 331 16.27 -2.35 14.97
CA PHE A 331 16.13 -3.78 14.67
C PHE A 331 15.81 -4.63 15.92
N GLU A 332 16.32 -4.28 17.09
CA GLU A 332 16.04 -5.03 18.32
C GLU A 332 14.62 -4.76 18.82
N SER A 333 14.19 -3.50 18.78
CA SER A 333 12.80 -3.10 19.02
C SER A 333 11.83 -3.80 18.06
N TRP A 334 12.21 -3.93 16.79
CA TRP A 334 11.46 -4.68 15.78
C TRP A 334 11.34 -6.17 16.14
N LEU A 335 12.41 -6.81 16.60
CA LEU A 335 12.40 -8.21 17.06
C LEU A 335 11.49 -8.40 18.29
N TRP A 336 11.49 -7.47 19.23
CA TRP A 336 10.60 -7.53 20.40
C TRP A 336 9.11 -7.37 20.03
N LEU A 337 8.79 -6.55 19.02
CA LEU A 337 7.43 -6.47 18.50
C LEU A 337 7.02 -7.78 17.81
N LEU A 338 7.92 -8.41 17.06
CA LEU A 338 7.67 -9.74 16.49
C LEU A 338 7.42 -10.80 17.58
N ASP A 339 8.22 -10.81 18.65
CA ASP A 339 7.99 -11.65 19.84
C ASP A 339 6.61 -11.39 20.46
N TYR A 340 6.21 -10.11 20.55
CA TYR A 340 4.91 -9.74 21.07
C TYR A 340 3.77 -10.33 20.22
N TYR A 341 3.84 -10.21 18.90
CA TYR A 341 2.78 -10.67 17.99
C TYR A 341 2.78 -12.18 17.73
N GLU A 342 3.84 -12.89 18.12
CA GLU A 342 3.87 -14.37 18.14
C GLU A 342 2.69 -14.94 18.91
N ARG A 343 2.26 -14.30 20.01
CA ARG A 343 1.15 -14.79 20.87
C ARG A 343 -0.16 -15.03 20.11
N TYR A 344 -0.24 -14.52 18.88
CA TYR A 344 -1.39 -14.67 18.01
C TYR A 344 -1.29 -15.84 17.01
N LEU A 345 -0.18 -16.58 16.99
CA LEU A 345 0.01 -17.79 16.16
C LEU A 345 -0.81 -18.99 16.64
N GLY A 346 -1.40 -18.90 17.84
CA GLY A 346 -2.33 -19.88 18.41
C GLY A 346 -1.83 -20.44 19.74
N LYS A 347 -2.76 -20.90 20.60
CA LYS A 347 -2.43 -21.45 21.94
C LYS A 347 -1.61 -22.74 21.90
N GLU A 348 -1.46 -23.34 20.73
CA GLU A 348 -0.82 -24.63 20.51
C GLU A 348 0.67 -24.48 20.18
N CYS A 349 1.14 -23.26 19.85
CA CYS A 349 2.55 -22.97 19.59
C CYS A 349 3.35 -23.06 20.90
N GLU A 350 4.37 -23.93 20.94
CA GLU A 350 5.27 -24.10 22.08
C GLU A 350 6.48 -23.18 21.97
N SER A 351 7.08 -23.09 20.79
CA SER A 351 8.20 -22.18 20.54
C SER A 351 8.29 -21.69 19.09
N CYS A 352 8.85 -20.50 18.90
CA CYS A 352 9.05 -19.85 17.60
C CYS A 352 10.46 -19.25 17.49
N TYR A 353 11.09 -19.39 16.33
CA TYR A 353 12.45 -18.94 16.08
C TYR A 353 12.55 -18.19 14.75
N LEU A 354 13.31 -17.09 14.73
CA LEU A 354 13.69 -16.37 13.51
C LEU A 354 15.20 -16.49 13.31
N CYS A 355 15.59 -17.05 12.18
CA CYS A 355 16.98 -17.33 11.84
C CYS A 355 17.36 -16.57 10.56
N LEU A 356 18.24 -15.57 10.65
CA LEU A 356 18.59 -14.70 9.52
C LEU A 356 19.97 -15.02 8.95
N ASN A 357 20.15 -14.82 7.66
CA ASN A 357 21.45 -14.85 6.99
C ASN A 357 22.39 -13.78 7.59
N GLU A 358 23.70 -14.02 7.52
CA GLU A 358 24.67 -12.98 7.86
C GLU A 358 24.45 -11.76 6.97
N GLN A 359 24.49 -10.57 7.59
CA GLN A 359 24.25 -9.29 6.91
C GLN A 359 22.85 -9.12 6.29
N ALA A 360 21.82 -9.84 6.75
CA ALA A 360 20.46 -9.75 6.22
C ALA A 360 19.94 -8.31 6.00
N LEU A 361 20.32 -7.36 6.88
CA LEU A 361 19.93 -5.95 6.82
C LEU A 361 20.78 -5.08 5.88
N HIS A 362 21.98 -5.53 5.50
CA HIS A 362 22.91 -4.78 4.65
C HIS A 362 23.02 -5.35 3.22
N MET A 363 22.29 -6.43 2.92
CA MET A 363 22.28 -7.05 1.59
C MET A 363 21.80 -6.05 0.51
N THR A 364 22.63 -5.81 -0.50
CA THR A 364 22.26 -5.03 -1.70
C THR A 364 21.86 -5.91 -2.87
N ASP A 365 22.39 -7.14 -2.92
CA ASP A 365 22.16 -8.10 -4.00
C ASP A 365 21.08 -9.12 -3.63
N ASN A 366 20.46 -9.73 -4.65
CA ASN A 366 19.54 -10.85 -4.45
C ASN A 366 20.36 -12.11 -4.15
N VAL A 367 20.60 -12.38 -2.86
CA VAL A 367 21.19 -13.64 -2.43
C VAL A 367 20.23 -14.78 -2.71
N VAL A 368 20.76 -15.81 -3.39
CA VAL A 368 20.06 -17.05 -3.70
C VAL A 368 20.42 -18.07 -2.63
N GLY A 369 19.64 -18.11 -1.54
CA GLY A 369 19.75 -19.15 -0.49
C GLY A 369 20.30 -18.68 0.87
N PHE A 370 20.88 -19.62 1.62
CA PHE A 370 21.30 -19.43 3.02
C PHE A 370 22.81 -19.39 3.20
N THR A 371 23.28 -18.47 4.05
CA THR A 371 24.70 -18.30 4.42
C THR A 371 25.18 -19.41 5.36
N ASP A 372 26.49 -19.65 5.43
CA ASP A 372 27.05 -20.72 6.27
C ASP A 372 26.93 -20.42 7.78
N ASN A 373 26.93 -19.13 8.15
CA ASN A 373 26.63 -18.66 9.49
C ASN A 373 25.23 -18.03 9.50
N ILE A 374 24.43 -18.38 10.51
CA ILE A 374 23.04 -17.94 10.66
C ILE A 374 22.89 -17.23 12.00
N LEU A 375 22.27 -16.05 12.00
CA LEU A 375 21.89 -15.29 13.19
C LEU A 375 20.60 -15.87 13.77
N LEU A 376 20.62 -16.30 15.04
CA LEU A 376 19.42 -16.57 15.81
C LEU A 376 18.84 -15.23 16.32
N ALA A 377 18.00 -14.60 15.49
CA ALA A 377 17.49 -13.27 15.74
C ALA A 377 16.38 -13.25 16.80
N LEU A 378 15.51 -14.26 16.78
CA LEU A 378 14.42 -14.43 17.75
C LEU A 378 14.45 -15.86 18.28
N ASN A 379 14.37 -16.01 19.60
CA ASN A 379 14.10 -17.25 20.31
C ASN A 379 12.94 -17.01 21.27
N HIS A 380 11.75 -17.45 20.84
CA HIS A 380 10.54 -17.49 21.64
C HIS A 380 10.35 -18.92 22.16
N SER A 381 10.91 -19.21 23.32
CA SER A 381 10.74 -20.47 24.03
C SER A 381 10.43 -20.17 25.51
N GLU A 382 10.72 -21.09 26.44
CA GLU A 382 10.68 -20.79 27.87
C GLU A 382 11.55 -19.59 28.23
N VAL A 383 12.69 -19.40 27.54
CA VAL A 383 13.58 -18.26 27.70
C VAL A 383 13.46 -17.37 26.47
N ARG A 384 12.59 -16.35 26.57
CA ARG A 384 12.42 -15.36 25.51
C ARG A 384 13.67 -14.51 25.34
N LYS A 385 14.20 -14.47 24.14
CA LYS A 385 15.41 -13.72 23.80
C LYS A 385 15.34 -13.23 22.35
N VAL A 386 15.79 -12.00 22.14
CA VAL A 386 16.14 -11.46 20.82
C VAL A 386 17.63 -11.17 20.79
N SER A 387 18.26 -11.25 19.62
CA SER A 387 19.70 -11.01 19.48
C SER A 387 20.05 -10.50 18.09
N SER A 388 21.02 -9.59 18.01
CA SER A 388 21.67 -9.17 16.77
C SER A 388 23.05 -9.82 16.56
N GLU A 389 23.53 -10.61 17.53
CA GLU A 389 24.93 -11.09 17.58
C GLU A 389 25.08 -12.59 17.84
N GLU A 390 23.98 -13.34 17.96
CA GLU A 390 24.03 -14.77 18.27
C GLU A 390 24.04 -15.63 17.01
N PHE A 391 25.24 -16.00 16.54
CA PHE A 391 25.41 -16.78 15.32
C PHE A 391 25.64 -18.27 15.59
N PHE A 392 25.13 -19.13 14.72
CA PHE A 392 25.38 -20.57 14.72
C PHE A 392 25.59 -21.11 13.29
N PRO A 393 26.29 -22.26 13.13
CA PRO A 393 26.50 -22.85 11.80
C PRO A 393 25.19 -23.33 11.17
N ARG A 394 24.95 -23.04 9.89
CA ARG A 394 23.77 -23.50 9.13
C ARG A 394 23.55 -25.00 9.22
N LYS A 395 24.64 -25.79 9.25
CA LYS A 395 24.60 -27.26 9.35
C LYS A 395 23.90 -27.78 10.61
N THR A 396 23.78 -26.96 11.65
CA THR A 396 23.05 -27.28 12.89
C THR A 396 21.53 -27.21 12.70
N LEU A 397 21.04 -26.55 11.65
CA LEU A 397 19.62 -26.28 11.33
C LEU A 397 18.87 -25.44 12.37
N LEU A 398 18.92 -25.81 13.65
CA LEU A 398 18.36 -25.04 14.76
C LEU A 398 18.97 -25.57 16.07
N PRO A 399 19.58 -24.72 16.93
CA PRO A 399 20.16 -25.17 18.21
C PRO A 399 19.16 -25.91 19.11
N ALA A 400 17.89 -25.48 19.11
CA ALA A 400 16.83 -26.08 19.93
C ALA A 400 16.56 -27.57 19.63
N LEU A 401 16.95 -28.09 18.45
CA LEU A 401 16.84 -29.52 18.12
C LEU A 401 17.77 -30.40 18.96
N TYR A 402 18.79 -29.82 19.59
CA TYR A 402 19.79 -30.52 20.41
C TYR A 402 19.54 -30.39 21.92
N GLU A 403 18.52 -29.63 22.31
CA GLU A 403 18.12 -29.49 23.71
C GLU A 403 17.48 -30.78 24.22
N ASP A 404 17.80 -31.17 25.46
CA ASP A 404 17.23 -32.34 26.10
C ASP A 404 15.73 -32.13 26.36
N CYS A 405 14.89 -32.89 25.68
CA CYS A 405 13.43 -32.89 25.87
C CYS A 405 12.96 -34.30 26.28
N ASP A 406 11.92 -34.41 27.11
CA ASP A 406 11.36 -35.69 27.58
C ASP A 406 10.26 -36.27 26.66
N HIS A 407 9.76 -35.48 25.72
CA HIS A 407 8.74 -35.86 24.74
C HIS A 407 9.18 -35.53 23.30
N PRO A 408 8.64 -36.22 22.28
CA PRO A 408 8.97 -35.94 20.88
C PRO A 408 8.31 -34.64 20.40
N ARG A 409 8.98 -33.93 19.50
CA ARG A 409 8.58 -32.59 19.04
C ARG A 409 8.44 -32.51 17.52
N VAL A 410 7.51 -31.67 17.06
CA VAL A 410 7.34 -31.32 15.64
C VAL A 410 7.80 -29.89 15.39
N PHE A 411 8.76 -29.72 14.48
CA PHE A 411 9.26 -28.42 14.02
C PHE A 411 8.84 -28.16 12.57
N TYR A 412 8.31 -26.98 12.29
CA TYR A 412 8.03 -26.48 10.95
C TYR A 412 9.10 -25.49 10.53
N PHE A 413 9.61 -25.62 9.30
CA PHE A 413 10.57 -24.70 8.70
C PHE A 413 9.97 -24.07 7.45
N ALA A 414 10.05 -22.75 7.36
CA ALA A 414 9.67 -21.96 6.19
C ALA A 414 10.75 -20.90 5.91
N SER A 415 11.00 -20.61 4.64
CA SER A 415 11.94 -19.56 4.28
C SER A 415 11.34 -18.17 4.55
N VAL A 416 12.18 -17.21 4.92
CA VAL A 416 11.84 -15.80 5.09
C VAL A 416 12.41 -15.07 3.89
N HIS A 417 11.55 -14.56 3.01
CA HIS A 417 12.01 -13.95 1.76
C HIS A 417 11.15 -12.78 1.31
N PHE A 418 11.68 -11.96 0.39
CA PHE A 418 10.89 -10.92 -0.28
C PHE A 418 11.12 -10.99 -1.79
N MET A 419 10.10 -11.47 -2.52
CA MET A 419 10.11 -11.61 -3.99
C MET A 419 11.38 -12.31 -4.54
N GLY A 420 11.76 -13.42 -3.92
CA GLY A 420 12.92 -14.24 -4.33
C GLY A 420 14.22 -13.93 -3.60
N ARG A 421 14.32 -12.81 -2.86
CA ARG A 421 15.47 -12.52 -2.00
C ARG A 421 15.30 -13.22 -0.65
N VAL A 422 16.19 -14.16 -0.34
CA VAL A 422 16.12 -14.96 0.90
C VAL A 422 16.88 -14.25 2.02
N PHE A 423 16.17 -13.90 3.10
CA PHE A 423 16.77 -13.30 4.29
C PHE A 423 17.17 -14.32 5.34
N GLY A 424 16.59 -15.51 5.32
CA GLY A 424 16.72 -16.50 6.38
C GLY A 424 15.53 -17.44 6.39
N TYR A 425 15.25 -18.05 7.52
CA TYR A 425 14.13 -18.97 7.73
C TYR A 425 13.51 -18.77 9.12
N ALA A 426 12.25 -19.14 9.26
CA ALA A 426 11.56 -19.21 10.53
C ALA A 426 11.33 -20.68 10.89
N ALA A 427 11.39 -20.99 12.18
CA ALA A 427 11.07 -22.31 12.71
C ALA A 427 9.99 -22.21 13.80
N ILE A 428 8.98 -23.09 13.78
CA ILE A 428 7.93 -23.17 14.81
C ILE A 428 7.80 -24.58 15.34
N CYS A 429 7.69 -24.72 16.65
CA CYS A 429 7.44 -25.97 17.33
C CYS A 429 6.04 -25.99 17.97
N TYR A 430 5.30 -27.08 17.76
CA TYR A 430 4.00 -27.34 18.40
C TYR A 430 4.07 -28.48 19.44
N GLY A 431 5.28 -28.80 19.90
CA GLY A 431 5.50 -29.88 20.86
C GLY A 431 5.08 -31.24 20.35
N SER A 432 4.46 -32.04 21.23
CA SER A 432 3.82 -33.32 20.87
C SER A 432 2.38 -33.17 20.38
N ASN A 433 1.88 -31.97 20.08
CA ASN A 433 0.53 -31.78 19.56
C ASN A 433 0.53 -31.89 18.02
N PRO A 434 -0.12 -32.90 17.43
CA PRO A 434 -0.23 -33.02 15.99
C PRO A 434 -1.16 -31.94 15.43
N CYS A 435 -0.60 -30.92 14.80
CA CYS A 435 -1.36 -29.83 14.21
C CYS A 435 -0.77 -29.42 12.86
N GLY A 436 -1.57 -28.76 12.03
CA GLY A 436 -1.08 -28.16 10.78
C GLY A 436 -0.68 -26.70 11.00
N LEU A 437 0.14 -26.15 10.11
CA LEU A 437 0.42 -24.71 10.07
C LEU A 437 -0.88 -23.91 9.93
N ASN A 438 -1.10 -22.98 10.86
CA ASN A 438 -2.27 -22.10 10.84
C ASN A 438 -2.13 -21.03 9.76
N VAL A 439 -3.25 -20.57 9.19
CA VAL A 439 -3.34 -19.40 8.30
C VAL A 439 -2.74 -18.15 8.96
N SER A 440 -2.86 -18.04 10.29
CA SER A 440 -2.21 -16.98 11.08
C SER A 440 -0.69 -16.95 10.93
N PHE A 441 -0.03 -18.11 10.77
CA PHE A 441 1.40 -18.18 10.53
C PHE A 441 1.80 -17.60 9.17
N ALA A 442 1.06 -17.93 8.10
CA ALA A 442 1.32 -17.34 6.79
C ALA A 442 1.14 -15.81 6.80
N LYS A 443 0.16 -15.29 7.55
CA LYS A 443 -0.05 -13.84 7.74
C LYS A 443 1.09 -13.19 8.55
N TRP A 444 1.54 -13.84 9.62
CA TRP A 444 2.67 -13.40 10.42
C TRP A 444 3.96 -13.38 9.60
N MET A 445 4.27 -14.46 8.87
CA MET A 445 5.39 -14.55 7.94
C MET A 445 5.36 -13.42 6.92
N ARG A 446 4.22 -13.16 6.28
CA ARG A 446 4.11 -12.09 5.27
C ARG A 446 4.37 -10.70 5.85
N SER A 447 3.91 -10.46 7.08
CA SER A 447 4.13 -9.18 7.79
C SER A 447 5.58 -9.03 8.24
N LEU A 448 6.19 -10.11 8.72
CA LEU A 448 7.61 -10.20 9.05
C LEU A 448 8.49 -9.94 7.82
N GLU A 449 8.23 -10.60 6.69
CA GLU A 449 9.03 -10.44 5.45
C GLU A 449 8.96 -9.02 4.89
N THR A 450 7.76 -8.43 4.90
CA THR A 450 7.53 -7.09 4.36
C THR A 450 8.22 -6.05 5.24
N SER A 451 8.07 -6.17 6.56
CA SER A 451 8.72 -5.25 7.49
C SER A 451 10.24 -5.45 7.55
N LEU A 452 10.76 -6.66 7.41
CA LEU A 452 12.19 -6.93 7.32
C LEU A 452 12.81 -6.28 6.07
N GLU A 453 12.11 -6.31 4.93
CA GLU A 453 12.56 -5.56 3.74
C GLU A 453 12.53 -4.05 3.98
N CYS A 454 11.54 -3.52 4.71
CA CYS A 454 11.54 -2.11 5.12
C CYS A 454 12.73 -1.78 6.04
N GLN A 455 13.03 -2.62 7.04
CA GLN A 455 14.19 -2.45 7.93
C GLN A 455 15.50 -2.49 7.14
N ARG A 456 15.66 -3.47 6.24
CA ARG A 456 16.82 -3.54 5.35
C ARG A 456 16.95 -2.31 4.46
N GLN A 457 15.85 -1.85 3.84
CA GLN A 457 15.88 -0.64 3.03
C GLN A 457 16.31 0.57 3.86
N ARG A 458 15.77 0.74 5.07
CA ARG A 458 16.19 1.81 6.00
C ARG A 458 17.67 1.71 6.32
N THR A 459 18.18 0.53 6.64
CA THR A 459 19.61 0.32 6.92
C THR A 459 20.48 0.61 5.71
N VAL A 460 20.13 0.10 4.52
CA VAL A 460 20.88 0.37 3.27
C VAL A 460 20.83 1.83 2.87
N PHE A 461 19.67 2.49 3.02
CA PHE A 461 19.56 3.94 2.81
C PHE A 461 20.37 4.69 3.85
N GLY A 462 20.31 4.31 5.13
CA GLY A 462 21.13 4.88 6.20
C GLY A 462 22.62 4.76 5.91
N ASP A 463 23.08 3.59 5.46
CA ASP A 463 24.46 3.36 5.03
C ASP A 463 24.83 4.24 3.82
N TYR A 464 23.91 4.39 2.86
CA TYR A 464 24.10 5.24 1.68
C TYR A 464 24.15 6.73 2.05
N TYR A 465 23.25 7.19 2.91
CA TYR A 465 23.23 8.54 3.46
C TYR A 465 24.49 8.81 4.25
N THR A 466 24.94 7.88 5.11
CA THR A 466 26.18 8.03 5.87
C THR A 466 27.38 8.15 4.93
N LYS A 467 27.47 7.30 3.89
CA LYS A 467 28.55 7.35 2.88
C LYS A 467 28.57 8.66 2.07
N ASN A 468 27.41 9.25 1.78
CA ASN A 468 27.32 10.52 1.05
C ASN A 468 27.40 11.75 1.96
N ALA A 469 26.97 11.64 3.21
CA ALA A 469 27.01 12.71 4.21
C ALA A 469 28.44 13.05 4.65
N ILE A 470 29.41 12.16 4.35
CA ILE A 470 30.83 12.37 4.67
C ILE A 470 31.69 12.70 3.44
N ARG A 471 31.10 12.87 2.25
CA ARG A 471 31.81 13.17 1.00
C ARG A 471 31.31 14.45 0.32
N ASP A 472 32.19 15.10 -0.45
CA ASP A 472 31.85 16.24 -1.30
C ASP A 472 31.26 15.75 -2.62
N SER A 473 30.06 16.22 -2.96
CA SER A 473 29.27 15.73 -4.11
C SER A 473 29.91 16.03 -5.46
N MET A 474 30.76 17.05 -5.57
CA MET A 474 31.40 17.44 -6.83
C MET A 474 32.73 16.73 -7.09
N THR A 475 33.52 16.50 -6.05
CA THR A 475 34.89 15.95 -6.18
C THR A 475 35.00 14.49 -5.75
N GLY A 476 34.03 13.97 -4.97
CA GLY A 476 34.08 12.62 -4.39
C GLY A 476 35.09 12.47 -3.24
N LEU A 477 35.83 13.53 -2.89
CA LEU A 477 36.68 13.61 -1.71
C LEU A 477 35.84 13.58 -0.42
N TYR A 478 36.49 13.43 0.74
CA TYR A 478 35.79 13.64 2.01
C TYR A 478 35.33 15.09 2.13
N ASN A 479 34.18 15.34 2.76
CA ASN A 479 33.83 16.67 3.24
C ASN A 479 34.44 16.87 4.65
N PHE A 480 34.22 18.02 5.27
CA PHE A 480 34.82 18.32 6.57
C PHE A 480 34.41 17.32 7.67
N LYS A 481 33.16 16.85 7.66
CA LYS A 481 32.68 15.83 8.61
C LYS A 481 33.42 14.50 8.43
N GLY A 482 33.49 14.00 7.19
CA GLY A 482 34.21 12.76 6.87
C GLY A 482 35.70 12.82 7.16
N TYR A 483 36.31 13.97 6.90
CA TYR A 483 37.69 14.26 7.25
C TYR A 483 37.97 14.07 8.74
N LEU A 484 37.12 14.65 9.61
CA LEU A 484 37.27 14.53 11.05
C LEU A 484 37.05 13.10 11.54
N GLU A 485 36.01 12.43 11.05
CA GLU A 485 35.69 11.04 11.44
C GLU A 485 36.84 10.08 11.11
N VAL A 486 37.38 10.15 9.89
CA VAL A 486 38.46 9.26 9.46
C VAL A 486 39.77 9.53 10.21
N LEU A 487 40.10 10.79 10.52
CA LEU A 487 41.31 11.08 11.32
C LEU A 487 41.16 10.67 12.79
N LYS A 488 39.97 10.82 13.36
CA LYS A 488 39.68 10.34 14.73
C LYS A 488 39.83 8.81 14.80
N ASP A 489 39.37 8.10 13.78
CA ASP A 489 39.55 6.65 13.64
C ASP A 489 41.03 6.27 13.45
N GLN A 490 41.78 6.99 12.59
CA GLN A 490 43.23 6.78 12.47
C GLN A 490 43.96 6.98 13.81
N TYR A 491 43.52 7.96 14.62
CA TYR A 491 44.08 8.22 15.94
C TYR A 491 43.79 7.09 16.94
N SER A 492 42.55 6.56 16.98
CA SER A 492 42.17 5.52 17.95
C SER A 492 42.93 4.20 17.78
N HIS A 493 43.53 3.99 16.60
CA HIS A 493 44.36 2.83 16.30
C HIS A 493 45.86 3.08 16.58
N MET A 494 46.25 4.20 17.19
CA MET A 494 47.64 4.55 17.53
C MET A 494 47.89 4.65 19.04
N SER A 495 49.16 4.52 19.42
CA SER A 495 49.60 4.80 20.79
C SER A 495 49.69 6.32 21.02
N PRO A 496 49.04 6.89 22.04
CA PRO A 496 48.97 8.35 22.26
C PRO A 496 50.32 9.05 22.41
N ASP A 497 51.34 8.34 22.91
CA ASP A 497 52.62 8.94 23.31
C ASP A 497 53.52 9.35 22.12
N HIS A 498 53.17 8.99 20.88
CA HIS A 498 54.03 9.19 19.70
C HIS A 498 53.27 9.64 18.44
N ALA A 499 51.98 9.99 18.54
CA ALA A 499 51.19 10.37 17.37
C ALA A 499 51.46 11.82 16.97
N LYS A 500 51.74 12.02 15.67
CA LYS A 500 51.88 13.32 15.01
C LYS A 500 50.85 13.45 13.91
N ILE A 501 50.16 14.57 13.88
CA ILE A 501 49.27 14.93 12.77
C ILE A 501 49.98 15.88 11.82
N SER A 502 49.86 15.59 10.52
CA SER A 502 50.34 16.43 9.44
C SER A 502 49.15 16.94 8.64
N ILE A 503 49.08 18.25 8.41
CA ILE A 503 47.99 18.90 7.69
C ILE A 503 48.58 19.83 6.64
N LEU A 504 48.29 19.55 5.37
CA LEU A 504 48.58 20.39 4.22
C LEU A 504 47.27 21.02 3.73
N SER A 505 47.10 22.30 3.96
CA SER A 505 45.96 23.07 3.44
C SER A 505 46.31 23.68 2.09
N LEU A 506 45.36 23.63 1.15
CA LEU A 506 45.53 23.93 -0.27
C LEU A 506 44.37 24.79 -0.77
N ASP A 507 44.67 25.62 -1.76
CA ASP A 507 43.71 26.53 -2.39
C ASP A 507 44.14 26.87 -3.82
N ILE A 508 43.19 26.98 -4.76
CA ILE A 508 43.49 27.39 -6.14
C ILE A 508 43.72 28.91 -6.17
N SER A 509 44.89 29.30 -6.68
CA SER A 509 45.22 30.71 -6.90
C SER A 509 44.28 31.30 -7.95
N ARG A 510 43.60 32.41 -7.60
CA ARG A 510 42.70 33.16 -8.50
C ARG A 510 41.53 32.32 -9.06
N PHE A 511 41.01 31.37 -8.29
CA PHE A 511 39.86 30.55 -8.71
C PHE A 511 38.62 31.38 -9.11
N SER A 512 38.32 32.45 -8.37
CA SER A 512 37.23 33.38 -8.70
C SER A 512 37.37 33.96 -10.11
N SER A 513 38.59 34.30 -10.52
CA SER A 513 38.87 34.82 -11.87
C SER A 513 38.65 33.76 -12.94
N ILE A 514 38.87 32.47 -12.65
CA ILE A 514 38.55 31.38 -13.58
C ILE A 514 37.03 31.30 -13.78
N ASN A 515 36.26 31.34 -12.68
CA ASN A 515 34.79 31.34 -12.75
C ASN A 515 34.21 32.55 -13.47
N GLU A 516 34.77 33.75 -13.23
CA GLU A 516 34.29 35.00 -13.82
C GLU A 516 34.60 35.12 -15.32
N LEU A 517 35.78 34.67 -15.75
CA LEU A 517 36.23 34.82 -17.14
C LEU A 517 35.79 33.67 -18.04
N TYR A 518 35.63 32.46 -17.49
CA TYR A 518 35.38 31.25 -18.28
C TYR A 518 34.10 30.52 -17.93
N GLY A 519 33.42 30.89 -16.84
CA GLY A 519 32.18 30.24 -16.40
C GLY A 519 32.40 29.22 -15.27
N ARG A 520 31.30 28.85 -14.61
CA ARG A 520 31.32 27.94 -13.46
C ARG A 520 31.64 26.50 -13.85
N ASP A 521 31.31 26.07 -15.05
CA ASP A 521 31.57 24.70 -15.52
C ASP A 521 33.09 24.47 -15.67
N GLU A 522 33.81 25.46 -16.19
CA GLU A 522 35.27 25.47 -16.30
C GLU A 522 35.95 25.54 -14.93
N GLY A 523 35.37 26.27 -13.97
CA GLY A 523 35.81 26.23 -12.57
C GLY A 523 35.61 24.86 -11.92
N ASN A 524 34.47 24.22 -12.17
CA ASN A 524 34.21 22.86 -11.70
C ASN A 524 35.21 21.86 -12.28
N GLU A 525 35.55 22.00 -13.58
CA GLU A 525 36.60 21.19 -14.22
C GLU A 525 37.96 21.39 -13.54
N ALA A 526 38.34 22.64 -13.24
CA ALA A 526 39.58 22.95 -12.54
C ALA A 526 39.67 22.27 -11.14
N LEU A 527 38.56 22.25 -10.39
CA LEU A 527 38.47 21.56 -9.10
C LEU A 527 38.60 20.03 -9.24
N GLN A 528 37.97 19.44 -10.25
CA GLN A 528 38.08 18.00 -10.53
C GLN A 528 39.49 17.59 -10.97
N ILE A 529 40.17 18.45 -11.73
CA ILE A 529 41.55 18.21 -12.15
C ILE A 529 42.50 18.28 -10.95
N LEU A 530 42.37 19.31 -10.11
CA LEU A 530 43.16 19.41 -8.88
C LEU A 530 42.92 18.19 -7.99
N THR A 531 41.67 17.78 -7.81
CA THR A 531 41.30 16.57 -7.05
C THR A 531 42.08 15.33 -7.51
N LYS A 532 42.12 15.06 -8.82
CA LYS A 532 42.88 13.94 -9.38
C LYS A 532 44.38 14.07 -9.14
N ILE A 533 44.93 15.28 -9.20
CA ILE A 533 46.36 15.52 -8.93
C ILE A 533 46.68 15.23 -7.46
N LEU A 534 45.84 15.71 -6.54
CA LEU A 534 45.99 15.47 -5.10
C LEU A 534 45.90 13.98 -4.78
N GLN A 535 44.87 13.28 -5.28
CA GLN A 535 44.71 11.83 -5.08
C GLN A 535 45.90 11.00 -5.57
N ASN A 536 46.54 11.40 -6.67
CA ASN A 536 47.69 10.68 -7.22
C ASN A 536 49.04 11.07 -6.59
N ALA A 537 49.09 12.12 -5.76
CA ALA A 537 50.30 12.59 -5.09
C ALA A 537 50.41 12.13 -3.63
N MET A 538 49.27 11.80 -3.01
CA MET A 538 49.15 11.33 -1.63
C MET A 538 49.63 9.89 -1.43
N ASN A 539 49.99 9.54 -0.19
CA ASN A 539 50.28 8.16 0.22
C ASN A 539 49.01 7.48 0.79
N ASP A 540 49.04 6.15 0.97
CA ASP A 540 47.89 5.36 1.43
C ASP A 540 47.33 5.76 2.82
N ARG A 541 48.11 6.46 3.65
CA ARG A 541 47.66 6.98 4.96
C ARG A 541 47.11 8.40 4.92
N ASP A 542 47.40 9.14 3.86
CA ASP A 542 46.90 10.50 3.68
C ASP A 542 45.42 10.44 3.27
N ILE A 543 44.60 11.30 3.86
CA ILE A 543 43.24 11.56 3.41
C ILE A 543 43.17 12.95 2.80
N CYS A 544 42.38 13.10 1.73
CA CYS A 544 42.07 14.40 1.16
C CYS A 544 40.59 14.72 1.33
N ALA A 545 40.34 15.96 1.74
CA ALA A 545 39.03 16.52 1.89
C ALA A 545 38.92 17.85 1.16
N ARG A 546 37.70 18.14 0.67
CA ARG A 546 37.32 19.46 0.18
C ARG A 546 36.39 20.09 1.20
N LEU A 547 36.76 21.25 1.71
CA LEU A 547 36.02 21.92 2.78
C LEU A 547 34.92 22.85 2.23
N GLY A 548 35.09 23.30 0.99
CA GLY A 548 34.14 24.17 0.27
C GLY A 548 34.89 25.05 -0.74
N ASN A 549 34.20 25.58 -1.75
CA ASN A 549 34.78 26.43 -2.80
C ASN A 549 36.05 25.81 -3.43
N ASP A 550 37.19 26.51 -3.36
CA ASP A 550 38.51 26.11 -3.82
C ASP A 550 39.41 25.54 -2.72
N GLU A 551 38.88 25.28 -1.52
CA GLU A 551 39.66 24.87 -0.36
C GLU A 551 39.76 23.35 -0.19
N PHE A 552 40.99 22.85 -0.15
CA PHE A 552 41.32 21.44 0.06
C PHE A 552 42.23 21.28 1.27
N VAL A 553 42.14 20.12 1.91
CA VAL A 553 43.06 19.69 2.97
C VAL A 553 43.52 18.28 2.69
N ILE A 554 44.81 18.03 2.86
CA ILE A 554 45.40 16.70 2.95
C ILE A 554 45.91 16.52 4.37
N ALA A 555 45.55 15.43 5.02
CA ALA A 555 46.07 15.15 6.36
C ALA A 555 46.24 13.66 6.63
N GLY A 556 47.09 13.35 7.60
CA GLY A 556 47.27 12.00 8.12
C GLY A 556 47.89 12.02 9.50
N ILE A 557 47.70 10.92 10.23
CA ILE A 557 48.32 10.70 11.55
C ILE A 557 49.44 9.66 11.41
N TYR A 558 50.58 9.96 12.03
CA TYR A 558 51.82 9.21 11.88
C TYR A 558 52.56 9.06 13.21
N GLU A 559 53.30 7.96 13.38
CA GLU A 559 54.25 7.80 14.49
C GLU A 559 55.50 8.70 14.32
N LYS A 560 55.81 9.08 13.08
CA LYS A 560 56.92 9.95 12.73
C LYS A 560 56.47 10.94 11.67
N ALA A 561 56.83 12.22 11.86
CA ALA A 561 56.47 13.31 10.95
C ALA A 561 56.79 12.94 9.48
N PRO A 562 55.82 13.03 8.56
CA PRO A 562 56.06 12.79 7.14
C PRO A 562 56.86 13.95 6.51
N ASP A 563 57.49 13.69 5.36
CA ASP A 563 58.16 14.74 4.57
C ASP A 563 57.12 15.50 3.73
N THR A 564 56.54 16.53 4.32
CA THR A 564 55.51 17.36 3.70
C THR A 564 56.03 18.22 2.55
N ASP A 565 57.32 18.55 2.54
CA ASP A 565 57.95 19.31 1.46
C ASP A 565 58.09 18.47 0.19
N ALA A 566 58.37 17.16 0.33
CA ALA A 566 58.37 16.23 -0.79
C ALA A 566 56.98 16.10 -1.43
N LEU A 567 55.92 15.96 -0.62
CA LEU A 567 54.53 15.92 -1.10
C LEU A 567 54.17 17.20 -1.86
N LEU A 568 54.48 18.37 -1.30
CA LEU A 568 54.19 19.65 -1.95
C LEU A 568 54.97 19.83 -3.26
N LYS A 569 56.23 19.39 -3.33
CA LYS A 569 57.04 19.42 -4.55
C LYS A 569 56.44 18.52 -5.65
N GLU A 570 55.95 17.35 -5.27
CA GLU A 570 55.32 16.42 -6.22
C GLU A 570 54.00 16.97 -6.78
N ILE A 571 53.15 17.57 -5.92
CA ILE A 571 51.92 18.25 -6.35
C ILE A 571 52.26 19.38 -7.34
N LYS A 572 53.22 20.25 -7.00
CA LYS A 572 53.65 21.36 -7.87
C LYS A 572 54.19 20.88 -9.22
N LYS A 573 55.05 19.86 -9.23
CA LYS A 573 55.60 19.27 -10.45
C LYS A 573 54.51 18.75 -11.40
N ARG A 574 53.45 18.15 -10.85
CA ARG A 574 52.30 17.66 -11.62
C ARG A 574 51.46 18.80 -12.18
N LEU A 575 51.25 19.86 -11.39
CA LEU A 575 50.58 21.08 -11.84
C LEU A 575 51.37 21.80 -12.94
N ASP A 576 52.70 21.90 -12.81
CA ASP A 576 53.56 22.50 -13.84
C ASP A 576 53.48 21.72 -15.16
N THR A 577 53.48 20.39 -15.09
CA THR A 577 53.29 19.53 -16.26
C THR A 577 51.91 19.73 -16.89
N LEU A 578 50.87 19.82 -16.07
CA LEU A 578 49.50 20.09 -16.52
C LEU A 578 49.39 21.46 -17.20
N ASN A 579 49.97 22.51 -16.61
CA ASN A 579 49.93 23.87 -17.14
C ASN A 579 50.72 23.99 -18.45
N GLN A 580 51.79 23.21 -18.63
CA GLN A 580 52.60 23.21 -19.85
C GLN A 580 51.93 22.50 -21.04
N PHE A 581 51.17 21.42 -20.80
CA PHE A 581 50.63 20.55 -21.86
C PHE A 581 49.08 20.50 -21.91
N GLY A 582 48.38 21.23 -21.04
CA GLY A 582 46.94 21.10 -20.84
C GLY A 582 46.04 21.76 -21.88
N GLY A 583 46.58 22.64 -22.75
CA GLY A 583 45.81 23.33 -23.80
C GLY A 583 44.68 24.26 -23.30
N ARG A 584 44.66 24.57 -22.00
CA ARG A 584 43.61 25.39 -21.35
C ARG A 584 43.93 26.88 -21.44
N PRO A 585 42.91 27.77 -21.42
CA PRO A 585 43.12 29.22 -21.48
C PRO A 585 43.61 29.83 -20.15
N TYR A 586 43.73 29.03 -19.08
CA TYR A 586 44.19 29.43 -17.74
C TYR A 586 45.17 28.40 -17.16
N THR A 587 45.97 28.82 -16.17
CA THR A 587 46.81 27.93 -15.37
C THR A 587 46.15 27.61 -14.04
N ILE A 588 46.41 26.42 -13.50
CA ILE A 588 46.01 26.03 -12.15
C ILE A 588 47.26 26.10 -11.27
N ASP A 589 47.29 27.07 -10.37
CA ASP A 589 48.36 27.27 -9.40
C ASP A 589 47.80 27.15 -7.98
N ILE A 590 48.60 26.73 -7.01
CA ILE A 590 48.12 26.49 -5.63
C ILE A 590 48.80 27.38 -4.58
N VAL A 591 48.02 27.86 -3.62
CA VAL A 591 48.52 28.41 -2.34
C VAL A 591 48.43 27.31 -1.30
N SER A 592 49.48 27.17 -0.47
CA SER A 592 49.54 26.11 0.54
C SER A 592 50.17 26.54 1.85
N ALA A 593 49.73 25.93 2.94
CA ALA A 593 50.41 25.93 4.23
C ALA A 593 50.43 24.52 4.82
N THR A 594 51.45 24.25 5.63
CA THR A 594 51.67 22.94 6.22
C THR A 594 51.91 23.09 7.70
N ILE A 595 51.18 22.33 8.50
CA ILE A 595 51.40 22.19 9.94
C ILE A 595 51.70 20.73 10.26
N VAL A 596 52.68 20.51 11.14
CA VAL A 596 52.97 19.20 11.73
C VAL A 596 53.06 19.38 13.25
N LYS A 597 52.21 18.68 14.00
CA LYS A 597 52.15 18.79 15.46
C LYS A 597 52.01 17.43 16.13
N ASP A 598 52.45 17.37 17.37
CA ASP A 598 52.11 16.26 18.27
C ASP A 598 50.61 16.34 18.61
N ILE A 599 49.95 15.19 18.63
CA ILE A 599 48.53 15.07 18.93
C ILE A 599 48.31 14.10 20.10
N THR A 600 47.65 14.59 21.14
CA THR A 600 47.38 13.85 22.38
C THR A 600 45.89 13.69 22.65
N ASP A 601 45.04 14.37 21.89
CA ASP A 601 43.58 14.33 22.02
C ASP A 601 42.94 14.46 20.61
N PRO A 602 42.00 13.58 20.22
CA PRO A 602 41.24 13.69 18.98
C PRO A 602 40.54 15.03 18.76
N ALA A 603 40.20 15.78 19.82
CA ALA A 603 39.62 17.12 19.72
C ALA A 603 40.59 18.14 19.09
N GLN A 604 41.91 17.90 19.19
CA GLN A 604 42.94 18.78 18.61
C GLN A 604 43.02 18.67 17.07
N ILE A 605 42.41 17.64 16.47
CA ILE A 605 42.38 17.49 15.01
C ILE A 605 41.75 18.72 14.38
N GLU A 606 40.56 19.10 14.85
CA GLU A 606 39.81 20.24 14.34
C GLU A 606 40.53 21.57 14.60
N GLU A 607 41.10 21.72 15.80
CA GLU A 607 41.90 22.89 16.18
C GLU A 607 43.07 23.11 15.21
N TYR A 608 43.86 22.06 14.96
CA TYR A 608 45.03 22.14 14.08
C TYR A 608 44.65 22.30 12.60
N THR A 609 43.51 21.76 12.16
CA THR A 609 43.01 22.02 10.80
C THR A 609 42.68 23.49 10.61
N ASN A 610 42.00 24.11 11.58
CA ASN A 610 41.70 25.54 11.54
C ASN A 610 42.96 26.40 11.56
N GLU A 611 43.98 26.00 12.33
CA GLU A 611 45.28 26.66 12.33
C GLU A 611 45.98 26.58 10.96
N ALA A 612 45.94 25.42 10.30
CA ALA A 612 46.54 25.23 8.97
C ALA A 612 45.82 26.06 7.89
N LEU A 613 44.49 26.20 8.00
CA LEU A 613 43.70 27.07 7.13
C LEU A 613 44.03 28.55 7.37
N ALA A 614 44.16 28.97 8.63
CA ALA A 614 44.54 30.33 8.99
C ALA A 614 45.95 30.69 8.49
N GLU A 615 46.91 29.76 8.59
CA GLU A 615 48.27 29.98 8.06
C GLU A 615 48.28 30.12 6.53
N LYS A 616 47.50 29.28 5.81
CA LYS A 616 47.30 29.40 4.35
C LYS A 616 46.69 30.74 3.99
N LYS A 617 45.68 31.20 4.73
CA LYS A 617 45.02 32.49 4.53
C LYS A 617 46.00 33.66 4.71
N ASN A 618 46.87 33.59 5.73
CA ASN A 618 47.94 34.59 5.93
C ASN A 618 48.96 34.60 4.78
N ARG A 619 49.35 33.43 4.25
CA ARG A 619 50.22 33.34 3.06
C ARG A 619 49.53 33.83 1.78
N LYS A 620 48.21 33.59 1.64
CA LYS A 620 47.36 34.15 0.59
C LYS A 620 47.29 35.68 0.71
N GLN A 621 47.22 36.26 1.90
CA GLN A 621 47.26 37.71 2.08
C GLN A 621 48.65 38.33 1.81
N GLY A 622 49.74 37.67 2.21
CA GLY A 622 51.10 38.16 1.97
C GLY A 622 51.52 38.24 0.49
N THR A 623 50.96 37.37 -0.36
CA THR A 623 51.28 37.28 -1.80
C THR A 623 50.44 38.25 -2.66
N TYR A 624 49.36 38.83 -2.12
CA TYR A 624 48.36 39.60 -2.86
C TYR A 624 48.32 41.09 -2.46
N SER A 625 49.42 41.63 -1.94
CA SER A 625 49.59 43.04 -1.57
C SER A 625 49.70 44.02 -2.77
N VAL A 626 49.09 43.70 -3.91
CA VAL A 626 48.80 44.65 -4.99
C VAL A 626 47.40 44.36 -5.57
N LYS A 627 46.41 45.10 -5.04
CA LYS A 627 45.10 45.44 -5.62
C LYS A 627 44.26 44.30 -6.21
N THR A 628 43.53 43.60 -5.33
CA THR A 628 42.05 43.48 -5.37
C THR A 628 41.55 42.78 -4.10
N GLU A 629 40.95 43.54 -3.18
CA GLU A 629 40.00 43.07 -2.14
C GLU A 629 38.74 42.52 -2.82
N GLN A 630 38.01 41.55 -2.26
CA GLN A 630 37.22 41.72 -1.04
C GLN A 630 37.28 40.50 -0.12
N THR A 631 38.17 40.57 0.87
CA THR A 631 37.89 40.04 2.22
C THR A 631 37.37 41.22 3.02
N TYR A 632 36.27 41.10 3.75
CA TYR A 632 35.77 42.17 4.61
C TYR A 632 36.79 42.41 5.74
N GLU A 633 37.71 43.35 5.56
CA GLU A 633 38.58 43.82 6.65
C GLU A 633 37.71 44.62 7.62
N ILE A 634 37.40 44.03 8.77
CA ILE A 634 36.77 44.76 9.87
C ILE A 634 37.74 45.86 10.31
N THR A 635 37.39 47.10 10.02
CA THR A 635 38.20 48.28 10.33
C THR A 635 38.23 48.51 11.85
N ALA A 636 39.27 49.21 12.33
CA ALA A 636 39.34 49.63 13.73
C ALA A 636 38.15 50.52 14.13
N GLU A 637 37.62 51.29 13.17
CA GLU A 637 36.45 52.15 13.33
C GLU A 637 35.17 51.33 13.53
N GLU A 638 34.94 50.28 12.73
CA GLU A 638 33.78 49.38 12.88
C GLU A 638 33.81 48.62 14.22
N ARG A 639 34.99 48.16 14.68
CA ARG A 639 35.11 47.51 16.00
C ARG A 639 34.76 48.47 17.14
N GLU A 640 35.24 49.71 17.06
CA GLU A 640 34.95 50.72 18.09
C GLU A 640 33.49 51.15 18.07
N ALA A 641 32.89 51.26 16.88
CA ALA A 641 31.47 51.54 16.70
C ALA A 641 30.58 50.42 17.28
N VAL A 642 30.89 49.14 17.00
CA VAL A 642 30.16 48.00 17.58
C VAL A 642 30.36 47.91 19.10
N ARG A 643 31.56 48.22 19.61
CA ARG A 643 31.82 48.27 21.04
C ARG A 643 30.93 49.31 21.74
N LYS A 644 30.85 50.54 21.20
CA LYS A 644 29.95 51.57 21.72
C LYS A 644 28.48 51.19 21.59
N LEU A 645 28.09 50.58 20.46
CA LEU A 645 26.72 50.11 20.23
C LEU A 645 26.25 49.14 21.32
N ILE A 646 27.12 48.20 21.73
CA ILE A 646 26.83 47.24 22.81
C ILE A 646 26.89 47.92 24.17
N ASP A 647 27.97 48.66 24.48
CA ASP A 647 28.19 49.27 25.81
C ASP A 647 27.12 50.31 26.16
N GLU A 648 26.60 51.05 25.18
CA GLU A 648 25.55 52.07 25.36
C GLU A 648 24.13 51.54 25.07
N ASN A 649 23.97 50.25 24.74
CA ASN A 649 22.72 49.61 24.31
C ASN A 649 21.94 50.43 23.26
N ARG A 650 22.62 50.82 22.18
CA ARG A 650 22.02 51.65 21.12
C ARG A 650 21.38 50.82 19.99
N PHE A 651 20.94 49.61 20.30
CA PHE A 651 20.22 48.77 19.33
C PHE A 651 18.82 49.29 19.11
N VAL A 652 18.43 49.37 17.84
CA VAL A 652 17.04 49.67 17.44
C VAL A 652 16.50 48.50 16.63
N TYR A 653 15.20 48.26 16.71
CA TYR A 653 14.57 47.10 16.05
C TYR A 653 13.59 47.57 14.99
N ARG A 654 13.57 46.84 13.88
CA ARG A 654 12.55 46.94 12.84
C ARG A 654 11.68 45.70 12.93
N PHE A 655 10.38 45.88 12.77
CA PHE A 655 9.41 44.81 12.90
C PHE A 655 8.84 44.51 11.52
N GLN A 656 9.00 43.26 11.07
CA GLN A 656 8.39 42.80 9.83
C GLN A 656 7.17 41.92 10.15
N PRO A 657 5.99 42.21 9.58
CA PRO A 657 4.82 41.40 9.86
C PRO A 657 4.89 40.04 9.16
N ILE A 658 4.51 39.00 9.90
CA ILE A 658 4.24 37.65 9.41
C ILE A 658 2.73 37.53 9.31
N VAL A 659 2.23 37.19 8.13
CA VAL A 659 0.81 37.27 7.79
C VAL A 659 0.25 35.87 7.62
N SER A 660 -0.98 35.66 8.11
CA SER A 660 -1.71 34.43 7.83
C SER A 660 -1.99 34.31 6.34
N ALA A 661 -1.53 33.22 5.73
CA ALA A 661 -1.74 32.90 4.33
C ALA A 661 -3.24 32.66 4.01
N LYS A 662 -4.09 32.47 5.03
CA LYS A 662 -5.53 32.22 4.90
C LYS A 662 -6.38 33.49 4.97
N THR A 663 -6.07 34.37 5.92
CA THR A 663 -6.94 35.50 6.29
C THR A 663 -6.35 36.87 5.97
N GLY A 664 -5.06 36.91 5.58
CA GLY A 664 -4.34 38.17 5.35
C GLY A 664 -4.19 39.03 6.62
N THR A 665 -4.51 38.50 7.80
CA THR A 665 -4.27 39.20 9.07
C THR A 665 -2.86 38.94 9.56
N ILE A 666 -2.27 39.94 10.24
CA ILE A 666 -0.96 39.80 10.86
C ILE A 666 -1.06 38.81 12.01
N TYR A 667 -0.31 37.71 11.89
CA TYR A 667 -0.21 36.65 12.89
C TYR A 667 0.89 36.96 13.91
N ALA A 668 2.02 37.49 13.43
CA ALA A 668 3.17 37.79 14.27
C ALA A 668 4.02 38.91 13.66
N TYR A 669 5.08 39.30 14.35
CA TYR A 669 6.15 40.13 13.81
C TYR A 669 7.50 39.48 14.05
N GLU A 670 8.42 39.63 13.12
CA GLU A 670 9.84 39.33 13.35
C GLU A 670 10.58 40.61 13.78
N ALA A 671 11.37 40.51 14.84
CA ALA A 671 12.22 41.58 15.35
C ALA A 671 13.61 41.54 14.71
N LEU A 672 13.89 42.51 13.84
CA LEU A 672 15.14 42.63 13.09
C LEU A 672 16.03 43.73 13.69
N MET A 673 17.15 43.33 14.28
CA MET A 673 18.12 44.25 14.91
C MET A 673 18.78 45.19 13.88
N ARG A 674 18.98 46.46 14.25
CA ARG A 674 19.70 47.49 13.49
C ARG A 674 20.56 48.36 14.42
N SER A 675 21.60 49.00 13.87
CA SER A 675 22.37 50.01 14.61
C SER A 675 21.58 51.31 14.78
N GLY A 676 21.54 51.86 16.00
CA GLY A 676 21.05 53.21 16.31
C GLY A 676 22.14 54.28 16.27
N THR A 677 23.27 54.01 15.61
CA THR A 677 24.36 54.97 15.35
C THR A 677 24.31 55.50 13.92
N ASP A 678 24.92 56.66 13.66
CA ASP A 678 24.95 57.29 12.33
C ASP A 678 25.76 56.48 11.30
N GLU A 679 26.51 55.46 11.74
CA GLU A 679 27.45 54.69 10.93
C GLU A 679 26.82 53.56 10.09
N ASN A 680 25.48 53.38 10.14
CA ASN A 680 24.72 52.40 9.33
C ASN A 680 25.36 50.99 9.24
N LEU A 681 25.74 50.44 10.40
CA LEU A 681 26.32 49.09 10.48
C LEU A 681 25.28 48.01 10.13
N SER A 682 25.66 47.07 9.26
CA SER A 682 24.81 45.92 8.91
C SER A 682 24.73 44.91 10.07
N PRO A 683 23.62 44.15 10.21
CA PRO A 683 23.51 43.10 11.23
C PRO A 683 24.64 42.07 11.16
N MET A 684 25.05 41.66 9.96
CA MET A 684 26.18 40.74 9.76
C MET A 684 27.51 41.36 10.22
N THR A 685 27.76 42.64 9.91
CA THR A 685 28.94 43.37 10.41
C THR A 685 28.95 43.40 11.95
N ILE A 686 27.80 43.66 12.57
CA ILE A 686 27.65 43.68 14.04
C ILE A 686 27.98 42.30 14.63
N LEU A 687 27.39 41.23 14.08
CA LEU A 687 27.61 39.87 14.58
C LEU A 687 29.08 39.44 14.38
N HIS A 688 29.69 39.66 13.22
CA HIS A 688 31.10 39.36 12.97
C HIS A 688 32.04 40.15 13.89
N CYS A 689 31.76 41.45 14.10
CA CYS A 689 32.55 42.26 15.03
C CYS A 689 32.39 41.80 16.48
N ALA A 690 31.17 41.48 16.90
CA ALA A 690 30.90 41.01 18.25
C ALA A 690 31.50 39.63 18.52
N GLU A 691 31.53 38.74 17.52
CA GLU A 691 32.26 37.47 17.59
C GLU A 691 33.77 37.72 17.75
N ALA A 692 34.34 38.60 16.93
CA ALA A 692 35.76 38.99 17.05
C ALA A 692 36.10 39.67 18.39
N LEU A 693 35.13 40.31 19.05
CA LEU A 693 35.26 40.93 20.36
C LEU A 693 34.91 39.98 21.52
N GLY A 694 34.38 38.79 21.26
CA GLY A 694 33.90 37.86 22.28
C GLY A 694 32.63 38.33 23.02
N ARG A 695 31.80 39.16 22.38
CA ARG A 695 30.63 39.85 22.97
C ARG A 695 29.27 39.37 22.40
N LEU A 696 29.21 38.22 21.72
CA LEU A 696 27.95 37.68 21.18
C LEU A 696 26.88 37.45 22.26
N TYR A 697 27.30 37.05 23.47
CA TYR A 697 26.40 36.90 24.62
C TYR A 697 25.68 38.20 24.99
N ASP A 698 26.39 39.33 24.91
CA ASP A 698 25.79 40.62 25.25
C ASP A 698 24.75 41.04 24.21
N ILE A 699 24.95 40.68 22.94
CA ILE A 699 23.95 40.91 21.88
C ILE A 699 22.68 40.10 22.17
N GLU A 700 22.82 38.82 22.51
CA GLU A 700 21.68 37.95 22.84
C GLU A 700 20.90 38.52 24.03
N LEU A 701 21.59 38.83 25.13
CA LEU A 701 20.97 39.37 26.35
C LEU A 701 20.27 40.71 26.13
N LEU A 702 20.94 41.65 25.44
CA LEU A 702 20.36 42.96 25.13
C LEU A 702 19.16 42.80 24.17
N THR A 703 19.22 41.88 23.21
CA THR A 703 18.13 41.64 22.27
C THR A 703 16.88 41.12 22.94
N PHE A 704 16.99 40.11 23.80
CA PHE A 704 15.86 39.64 24.58
C PHE A 704 15.26 40.76 25.47
N ARG A 705 16.10 41.50 26.21
CA ARG A 705 15.64 42.59 27.10
C ARG A 705 14.96 43.72 26.33
N ASN A 706 15.58 44.20 25.26
CA ASN A 706 15.05 45.32 24.46
C ASN A 706 13.71 44.95 23.82
N VAL A 707 13.61 43.76 23.23
CA VAL A 707 12.36 43.30 22.60
C VAL A 707 11.27 43.07 23.64
N ALA A 708 11.60 42.51 24.81
CA ALA A 708 10.64 42.33 25.90
C ALA A 708 10.11 43.66 26.45
N GLU A 709 10.97 44.68 26.59
CA GLU A 709 10.55 46.02 27.00
C GLU A 709 9.60 46.64 25.96
N ILE A 710 9.91 46.49 24.67
CA ILE A 710 9.05 46.95 23.57
C ILE A 710 7.70 46.22 23.59
N MET A 711 7.67 44.90 23.77
CA MET A 711 6.44 44.12 23.86
C MET A 711 5.60 44.52 25.08
N THR A 712 6.24 44.73 26.23
CA THR A 712 5.55 45.12 27.48
C THR A 712 4.86 46.48 27.33
N ARG A 713 5.53 47.45 26.68
CA ARG A 713 4.95 48.77 26.35
C ARG A 713 3.78 48.67 25.36
N ASN A 714 3.73 47.60 24.57
CA ASN A 714 2.72 47.34 23.54
C ASN A 714 1.86 46.11 23.84
N SER A 715 1.66 45.76 25.11
CA SER A 715 1.07 44.48 25.56
C SER A 715 -0.29 44.13 24.95
N ARG A 716 -1.11 45.15 24.63
CA ARG A 716 -2.41 44.95 23.96
C ARG A 716 -2.27 44.34 22.56
N LEU A 717 -1.21 44.66 21.83
CA LEU A 717 -0.97 44.15 20.47
C LEU A 717 -0.63 42.66 20.47
N PHE A 718 0.11 42.21 21.48
CA PHE A 718 0.61 40.83 21.60
C PHE A 718 -0.34 39.89 22.35
N THR A 719 -1.57 40.34 22.63
CA THR A 719 -2.60 39.44 23.18
C THR A 719 -2.93 38.32 22.20
N ASP A 720 -3.05 38.65 20.90
CA ASP A 720 -3.39 37.71 19.83
C ASP A 720 -2.28 37.58 18.76
N ARG A 721 -1.12 38.19 18.99
CA ARG A 721 0.02 38.21 18.03
C ARG A 721 1.29 37.72 18.71
N LYS A 722 2.17 37.09 17.94
CA LYS A 722 3.47 36.61 18.41
C LYS A 722 4.62 37.52 18.00
N MET A 723 5.77 37.37 18.65
CA MET A 723 7.04 37.99 18.28
C MET A 723 8.07 36.91 17.95
N PHE A 724 8.57 36.88 16.71
CA PHE A 724 9.67 36.04 16.28
C PHE A 724 10.99 36.75 16.59
N LEU A 725 11.91 36.02 17.19
CA LEU A 725 13.20 36.52 17.65
C LEU A 725 14.31 35.55 17.25
N ASN A 726 15.25 36.04 16.45
CA ASN A 726 16.48 35.32 16.13
C ASN A 726 17.33 35.11 17.40
N SER A 727 17.69 33.86 17.68
CA SER A 727 18.58 33.49 18.77
C SER A 727 19.91 32.99 18.23
N ILE A 728 21.00 33.33 18.91
CA ILE A 728 22.35 32.86 18.60
C ILE A 728 22.62 31.61 19.46
N PRO A 729 22.59 30.38 18.91
CA PRO A 729 22.62 29.15 19.72
C PRO A 729 23.87 29.05 20.61
N LYS A 730 25.02 29.47 20.08
CA LYS A 730 26.32 29.50 20.79
C LYS A 730 26.37 30.51 21.95
N ALA A 731 25.41 31.42 22.05
CA ALA A 731 25.36 32.50 23.03
C ALA A 731 24.10 32.45 23.92
N THR A 732 23.44 31.30 24.02
CA THR A 732 22.22 31.08 24.82
C THR A 732 22.35 31.68 26.24
N LEU A 733 21.29 32.36 26.70
CA LEU A 733 21.25 33.01 28.02
C LEU A 733 21.61 32.05 29.16
N LYS A 734 22.49 32.52 30.06
CA LYS A 734 22.83 31.81 31.31
C LYS A 734 21.59 31.71 32.19
N GLU A 735 21.56 30.68 33.02
CA GLU A 735 20.41 30.40 33.89
C GLU A 735 20.08 31.54 34.87
N SER A 736 21.09 32.25 35.38
CA SER A 736 20.89 33.43 36.22
C SER A 736 20.13 34.55 35.50
N ASP A 737 20.58 34.86 34.28
CA ASP A 737 20.11 36.00 33.52
C ASP A 737 18.75 35.69 32.87
N TYR A 738 18.52 34.42 32.51
CA TYR A 738 17.21 33.92 32.08
C TYR A 738 16.18 34.03 33.21
N ARG A 739 16.53 33.65 34.44
CA ARG A 739 15.62 33.79 35.60
C ARG A 739 15.33 35.25 35.93
N GLU A 740 16.34 36.11 35.90
CA GLU A 740 16.16 37.55 36.08
C GLU A 740 15.23 38.11 35.00
N PHE A 741 15.45 37.74 33.73
CA PHE A 741 14.59 38.13 32.62
C PHE A 741 13.13 37.69 32.80
N VAL A 742 12.89 36.44 33.23
CA VAL A 742 11.53 35.93 33.50
C VAL A 742 10.86 36.69 34.66
N MET A 743 11.62 37.08 35.68
CA MET A 743 11.12 37.87 36.80
C MET A 743 10.78 39.31 36.39
N ASP A 744 11.60 39.92 35.55
CA ASP A 744 11.42 41.31 35.10
C ASP A 744 10.29 41.45 34.06
N TYR A 745 10.06 40.40 33.25
CA TYR A 745 9.09 40.39 32.15
C TYR A 745 8.12 39.20 32.20
N PRO A 746 7.30 39.08 33.26
CA PRO A 746 6.44 37.92 33.46
C PRO A 746 5.42 37.75 32.32
N GLY A 747 5.37 36.55 31.75
CA GLY A 747 4.41 36.17 30.71
C GLY A 747 4.79 36.58 29.29
N VAL A 748 5.80 37.42 29.09
CA VAL A 748 6.23 37.88 27.74
C VAL A 748 6.71 36.71 26.88
N LEU A 749 7.45 35.75 27.46
CA LEU A 749 7.97 34.60 26.71
C LEU A 749 6.86 33.75 26.06
N SER A 750 5.68 33.64 26.66
CA SER A 750 4.57 32.88 26.06
C SER A 750 4.08 33.45 24.72
N GLN A 751 4.46 34.69 24.42
CA GLN A 751 4.16 35.40 23.17
C GLN A 751 5.35 35.40 22.19
N VAL A 752 6.50 34.86 22.58
CA VAL A 752 7.72 34.82 21.77
C VAL A 752 7.83 33.48 21.04
N VAL A 753 8.30 33.55 19.80
CA VAL A 753 8.80 32.43 19.01
C VAL A 753 10.30 32.63 18.83
N VAL A 754 11.10 31.65 19.23
CA VAL A 754 12.56 31.73 19.08
C VAL A 754 12.95 31.03 17.78
N GLU A 755 13.63 31.75 16.90
CA GLU A 755 14.13 31.26 15.62
C GLU A 755 15.56 30.75 15.78
N PHE A 756 15.82 29.55 15.26
CA PHE A 756 17.14 28.95 15.18
C PHE A 756 17.50 28.68 13.72
N THR A 757 18.65 29.17 13.28
CA THR A 757 19.15 28.89 11.93
C THR A 757 19.71 27.48 11.83
N GLU A 758 19.47 26.81 10.72
CA GLU A 758 19.87 25.42 10.47
C GLU A 758 21.40 25.19 10.53
N GLN A 759 22.19 26.24 10.33
CA GLN A 759 23.66 26.16 10.23
C GLN A 759 24.40 26.10 11.58
N THR A 760 23.68 26.25 12.69
CA THR A 760 24.27 26.20 14.04
C THR A 760 23.60 25.10 14.85
N GLU A 761 24.20 23.91 14.87
CA GLU A 761 23.76 22.80 15.72
C GLU A 761 24.05 23.11 17.21
N PRO A 762 23.03 23.24 18.08
CA PRO A 762 23.19 23.25 19.52
C PRO A 762 23.55 21.83 19.97
N ASN A 763 24.40 21.73 20.99
CA ASN A 763 24.64 20.43 21.62
C ASN A 763 23.40 19.94 22.40
N GLU A 764 23.37 18.66 22.76
CA GLU A 764 22.23 18.06 23.48
C GLU A 764 21.87 18.81 24.77
N GLU A 765 22.86 19.31 25.50
CA GLU A 765 22.64 20.08 26.74
C GLU A 765 21.89 21.39 26.45
N GLN A 766 22.28 22.14 25.43
CA GLN A 766 21.63 23.38 25.00
C GLN A 766 20.21 23.12 24.50
N LEU A 767 20.02 22.08 23.68
CA LEU A 767 18.70 21.69 23.16
C LEU A 767 17.76 21.29 24.31
N SER A 768 18.26 20.54 25.29
CA SER A 768 17.50 20.14 26.49
C SER A 768 17.10 21.36 27.33
N ALA A 769 17.99 22.34 27.48
CA ALA A 769 17.72 23.57 28.21
C ALA A 769 16.65 24.42 27.50
N ILE A 770 16.74 24.57 26.18
CA ILE A 770 15.75 25.30 25.37
C ILE A 770 14.38 24.63 25.47
N ARG A 771 14.30 23.30 25.31
CA ARG A 771 13.04 22.52 25.44
C ARG A 771 12.44 22.66 26.84
N LYS A 772 13.26 22.58 27.88
CA LYS A 772 12.82 22.77 29.27
C LYS A 772 12.22 24.17 29.47
N ARG A 773 12.93 25.21 29.04
CA ARG A 773 12.51 26.60 29.15
C ARG A 773 11.24 26.89 28.34
N SER A 774 11.11 26.29 27.15
CA SER A 774 9.90 26.38 26.32
C SER A 774 8.69 25.78 27.05
N ARG A 775 8.84 24.61 27.68
CA ARG A 775 7.75 23.98 28.47
C ARG A 775 7.39 24.80 29.72
N GLU A 776 8.36 25.40 30.38
CA GLU A 776 8.15 26.16 31.62
C GLU A 776 7.49 27.53 31.38
N GLN A 777 7.87 28.24 30.32
CA GLN A 777 7.41 29.62 30.06
C GLN A 777 6.50 29.76 28.83
N GLY A 778 6.29 28.67 28.07
CA GLY A 778 5.34 28.60 26.96
C GLY A 778 5.77 29.29 25.66
N PHE A 779 7.06 29.62 25.49
CA PHE A 779 7.55 30.15 24.20
C PHE A 779 7.67 29.04 23.16
N ARG A 780 7.48 29.41 21.90
CA ARG A 780 7.44 28.49 20.75
C ARG A 780 8.79 28.48 20.03
N ILE A 781 9.04 27.45 19.23
CA ILE A 781 10.31 27.27 18.50
C ILE A 781 10.05 27.30 17.00
N ALA A 782 10.92 27.98 16.25
CA ALA A 782 10.94 27.98 14.80
C ALA A 782 12.31 27.56 14.28
N VAL A 783 12.34 26.80 13.18
CA VAL A 783 13.56 26.52 12.41
C VAL A 783 13.60 27.46 11.21
N ASP A 784 14.74 28.12 11.03
CA ASP A 784 14.98 29.10 9.97
C ASP A 784 15.86 28.56 8.82
N ASP A 785 15.72 29.15 7.63
CA ASP A 785 16.44 28.80 6.38
C ASP A 785 16.27 27.34 5.91
N TYR A 786 15.10 26.73 6.14
CA TYR A 786 14.88 25.32 5.79
C TYR A 786 14.75 25.12 4.27
N GLY A 787 15.55 24.18 3.75
CA GLY A 787 15.56 23.75 2.35
C GLY A 787 16.74 24.23 1.50
N THR A 788 17.75 24.85 2.12
CA THR A 788 19.07 25.04 1.49
C THR A 788 19.77 23.67 1.35
N GLY A 789 20.72 23.50 0.43
CA GLY A 789 21.32 22.19 0.07
C GLY A 789 22.03 21.38 1.18
N TYR A 790 21.88 21.78 2.44
CA TYR A 790 22.37 21.13 3.65
C TYR A 790 21.24 20.63 4.57
N SER A 791 19.96 20.80 4.19
CA SER A 791 18.85 20.58 5.12
C SER A 791 18.56 19.11 5.41
N ASN A 792 18.57 18.74 6.69
CA ASN A 792 18.37 17.37 7.14
C ASN A 792 17.05 17.23 7.93
N VAL A 793 16.19 16.30 7.51
CA VAL A 793 14.93 15.94 8.20
C VAL A 793 15.19 15.59 9.68
N THR A 794 16.37 15.04 9.99
CA THR A 794 16.81 14.76 11.37
C THR A 794 16.80 16.01 12.26
N ASN A 795 17.14 17.19 11.74
CA ASN A 795 17.13 18.42 12.54
C ASN A 795 15.70 18.84 12.87
N LEU A 796 14.76 18.78 11.91
CA LEU A 796 13.34 19.04 12.17
C LEU A 796 12.78 18.11 13.24
N LEU A 797 13.14 16.83 13.21
CA LEU A 797 12.74 15.83 14.21
C LEU A 797 13.38 16.09 15.58
N ASN A 798 14.64 16.52 15.61
CA ASN A 798 15.35 16.86 16.84
C ASN A 798 14.86 18.16 17.48
N TYR A 799 14.40 19.15 16.73
CA TYR A 799 13.80 20.35 17.32
C TYR A 799 12.34 20.16 17.71
N MET A 800 11.59 19.33 16.95
CA MET A 800 10.11 19.32 16.94
C MET A 800 9.55 20.75 17.02
N PRO A 801 9.86 21.61 16.04
CA PRO A 801 9.52 23.01 16.11
C PRO A 801 8.01 23.22 15.99
N ASP A 802 7.52 24.38 16.39
CA ASP A 802 6.15 24.80 16.11
C ASP A 802 6.01 25.41 14.70
N PHE A 803 7.11 25.96 14.16
CA PHE A 803 7.15 26.63 12.86
C PHE A 803 8.37 26.19 12.04
N VAL A 804 8.19 26.10 10.73
CA VAL A 804 9.27 25.83 9.76
C VAL A 804 9.28 26.97 8.75
N LYS A 805 10.34 27.77 8.73
CA LYS A 805 10.54 28.84 7.75
C LYS A 805 11.26 28.28 6.53
N ILE A 806 10.60 28.35 5.39
CA ILE A 806 11.09 27.88 4.10
C ILE A 806 11.95 28.98 3.49
N ASP A 807 13.21 28.67 3.23
CA ASP A 807 14.21 29.62 2.75
C ASP A 807 13.80 30.33 1.46
N ARG A 808 14.17 31.61 1.35
CA ARG A 808 13.93 32.44 0.17
C ARG A 808 14.45 31.78 -1.11
N GLY A 809 15.58 31.06 -1.09
CA GLY A 809 16.13 30.39 -2.27
C GLY A 809 15.17 29.39 -2.92
N LEU A 810 14.25 28.79 -2.14
CA LEU A 810 13.18 27.93 -2.65
C LEU A 810 11.92 28.68 -3.08
N ILE A 811 11.69 29.87 -2.53
CA ILE A 811 10.53 30.71 -2.85
C ILE A 811 10.79 31.58 -4.08
N GLU A 812 12.00 32.09 -4.26
CA GLU A 812 12.36 32.99 -5.35
C GLU A 812 12.16 32.30 -6.72
N GLY A 813 11.29 32.89 -7.55
CA GLY A 813 10.94 32.36 -8.88
C GLY A 813 10.16 31.03 -8.86
N ILE A 814 9.56 30.65 -7.73
CA ILE A 814 8.85 29.38 -7.56
C ILE A 814 7.68 29.20 -8.54
N GLU A 815 7.06 30.28 -9.01
CA GLU A 815 5.93 30.25 -9.92
C GLU A 815 6.24 29.59 -11.28
N THR A 816 7.51 29.58 -11.69
CA THR A 816 7.97 28.97 -12.96
C THR A 816 8.78 27.68 -12.80
N ASP A 817 9.27 27.39 -11.59
CA ASP A 817 10.10 26.22 -11.31
C ASP A 817 9.32 25.07 -10.66
N SER A 818 8.91 24.11 -11.48
CA SER A 818 8.18 22.90 -11.04
C SER A 818 8.92 22.06 -9.98
N LYS A 819 10.26 22.08 -9.95
CA LYS A 819 11.03 21.34 -8.95
C LYS A 819 10.97 22.04 -7.60
N LYS A 820 11.09 23.37 -7.57
CA LYS A 820 10.88 24.16 -6.36
C LYS A 820 9.47 24.00 -5.83
N GLN A 821 8.45 24.04 -6.70
CA GLN A 821 7.05 23.78 -6.31
C GLN A 821 6.85 22.41 -5.67
N TYR A 822 7.41 21.35 -6.29
CA TYR A 822 7.33 20.00 -5.75
C TYR A 822 8.03 19.89 -4.39
N PHE A 823 9.21 20.49 -4.25
CA PHE A 823 9.97 20.46 -2.99
C PHE A 823 9.25 21.21 -1.87
N VAL A 824 8.76 22.42 -2.15
CA VAL A 824 7.98 23.21 -1.19
C VAL A 824 6.67 22.51 -0.81
N ALA A 825 5.98 21.86 -1.77
CA ALA A 825 4.79 21.07 -1.47
C ALA A 825 5.07 19.92 -0.48
N ASN A 826 6.18 19.21 -0.67
CA ASN A 826 6.59 18.14 0.25
C ASN A 826 6.94 18.69 1.64
N ILE A 827 7.59 19.86 1.74
CA ILE A 827 7.89 20.51 3.03
C ILE A 827 6.58 20.87 3.75
N VAL A 828 5.61 21.44 3.03
CA VAL A 828 4.30 21.78 3.58
C VAL A 828 3.55 20.53 4.03
N GLU A 829 3.56 19.46 3.25
CA GLU A 829 2.94 18.19 3.62
C GLU A 829 3.58 17.59 4.87
N PHE A 830 4.92 17.55 4.92
CA PHE A 830 5.67 17.08 6.08
C PHE A 830 5.37 17.90 7.34
N ALA A 831 5.38 19.24 7.23
CA ALA A 831 5.03 20.13 8.34
C ALA A 831 3.62 19.83 8.85
N ARG A 832 2.65 19.69 7.94
CA ARG A 832 1.25 19.39 8.27
C ARG A 832 1.07 18.04 8.97
N GLU A 833 1.72 16.98 8.47
CA GLU A 833 1.64 15.64 9.07
C GLU A 833 2.22 15.60 10.50
N ASN A 834 3.21 16.45 10.79
CA ASN A 834 3.85 16.54 12.09
C ASN A 834 3.28 17.66 12.99
N GLY A 835 2.26 18.39 12.52
CA GLY A 835 1.60 19.45 13.30
C GLY A 835 2.35 20.78 13.39
N PHE A 836 3.33 21.01 12.52
CA PHE A 836 4.10 22.26 12.40
C PHE A 836 3.39 23.24 11.46
N LEU A 837 3.60 24.55 11.64
CA LEU A 837 3.14 25.57 10.69
C LEU A 837 4.23 25.95 9.70
N ALA A 838 3.94 25.84 8.40
CA ALA A 838 4.87 26.24 7.35
C ALA A 838 4.81 27.75 7.09
N LEU A 839 5.96 28.42 7.09
CA LEU A 839 6.11 29.84 6.81
C LEU A 839 6.98 30.03 5.57
N ALA A 840 6.47 30.66 4.51
CA ALA A 840 7.29 31.01 3.34
C ALA A 840 7.97 32.37 3.54
N GLU A 841 9.30 32.38 3.54
CA GLU A 841 10.11 33.59 3.68
C GLU A 841 10.47 34.20 2.33
N GLY A 842 10.69 35.52 2.30
CA GLY A 842 11.22 36.21 1.15
C GLY A 842 10.23 36.36 0.00
N VAL A 843 8.92 36.36 0.28
CA VAL A 843 7.87 36.58 -0.73
C VAL A 843 7.90 38.04 -1.22
N GLU A 844 8.40 38.27 -2.43
CA GLU A 844 8.60 39.62 -2.98
C GLU A 844 7.62 39.98 -4.10
N THR A 845 7.03 38.99 -4.75
CA THR A 845 6.09 39.17 -5.86
C THR A 845 4.70 38.60 -5.55
N LYS A 846 3.71 39.06 -6.31
CA LYS A 846 2.35 38.55 -6.27
C LYS A 846 2.29 37.09 -6.70
N GLU A 847 3.07 36.74 -7.71
CA GLU A 847 3.11 35.41 -8.31
C GLU A 847 3.70 34.37 -7.34
N GLU A 848 4.77 34.73 -6.63
CA GLU A 848 5.32 33.92 -5.53
C GLU A 848 4.28 33.72 -4.43
N MET A 849 3.66 34.82 -3.95
CA MET A 849 2.61 34.78 -2.92
C MET A 849 1.46 33.85 -3.32
N ASN A 850 0.94 33.99 -4.55
CA ASN A 850 -0.12 33.15 -5.07
C ASN A 850 0.31 31.67 -5.10
N THR A 851 1.55 31.40 -5.48
CA THR A 851 2.07 30.04 -5.60
C THR A 851 2.21 29.38 -4.24
N VAL A 852 2.85 30.03 -3.27
CA VAL A 852 3.04 29.45 -1.92
C VAL A 852 1.71 29.25 -1.18
N ILE A 853 0.75 30.16 -1.32
CA ILE A 853 -0.61 30.00 -0.75
C ILE A 853 -1.30 28.76 -1.35
N ARG A 854 -1.17 28.54 -2.67
CA ARG A 854 -1.78 27.38 -3.36
C ARG A 854 -1.12 26.06 -3.01
N LEU A 855 0.19 26.07 -2.72
CA LEU A 855 0.93 24.90 -2.24
C LEU A 855 0.59 24.54 -0.78
N GLY A 856 -0.20 25.38 -0.09
CA GLY A 856 -0.75 25.09 1.24
C GLY A 856 0.05 25.68 2.40
N VAL A 857 0.95 26.63 2.15
CA VAL A 857 1.71 27.33 3.20
C VAL A 857 0.75 28.06 4.17
N ASP A 858 1.05 28.03 5.48
CA ASP A 858 0.18 28.60 6.53
C ASP A 858 0.45 30.09 6.80
N LEU A 859 1.71 30.51 6.73
CA LEU A 859 2.18 31.86 7.03
C LEU A 859 3.08 32.39 5.91
N ILE A 860 3.03 33.68 5.65
CA ILE A 860 3.86 34.33 4.62
C ILE A 860 4.56 35.57 5.18
N GLN A 861 5.81 35.75 4.77
CA GLN A 861 6.64 36.89 5.12
C GLN A 861 7.47 37.34 3.91
N GLY A 862 7.54 38.65 3.69
CA GLY A 862 8.35 39.20 2.60
C GLY A 862 7.96 40.63 2.23
N PHE A 863 8.64 41.23 1.26
CA PHE A 863 8.41 42.62 0.90
C PHE A 863 7.06 42.86 0.22
N TYR A 864 6.45 41.82 -0.37
CA TYR A 864 5.13 41.93 -0.97
C TYR A 864 4.03 42.19 0.07
N THR A 865 4.14 41.56 1.25
CA THR A 865 3.17 41.73 2.34
C THR A 865 3.43 43.03 3.11
N ALA A 866 4.65 43.20 3.63
CA ALA A 866 5.14 44.47 4.15
C ALA A 866 6.64 44.41 4.45
N ARG A 867 7.31 45.55 4.24
CA ARG A 867 8.73 45.73 4.60
C ARG A 867 8.91 45.93 6.11
N PRO A 868 10.09 45.61 6.66
CA PRO A 868 10.42 45.92 8.05
C PRO A 868 10.25 47.42 8.37
N ASN A 869 9.58 47.74 9.47
CA ASN A 869 9.28 49.13 9.86
C ASN A 869 9.65 49.43 11.32
N GLU A 870 9.88 50.70 11.65
CA GLU A 870 10.15 51.19 13.01
C GLU A 870 8.95 51.01 13.95
N ARG A 871 7.72 51.12 13.41
CA ARG A 871 6.47 50.97 14.15
C ARG A 871 5.76 49.69 13.73
N PHE A 872 5.04 49.09 14.67
CA PHE A 872 4.13 47.98 14.37
C PHE A 872 3.04 48.43 13.41
N LEU A 873 2.78 47.63 12.38
CA LEU A 873 1.65 47.81 11.50
C LEU A 873 0.43 47.10 12.10
N ASP A 874 -0.68 47.80 12.31
CA ASP A 874 -1.91 47.16 12.81
C ASP A 874 -2.53 46.21 11.76
N GLU A 875 -2.41 46.57 10.48
CA GLU A 875 -2.82 45.79 9.31
C GLU A 875 -1.82 45.97 8.15
N ILE A 876 -1.73 44.96 7.28
CA ILE A 876 -1.02 45.10 5.98
C ILE A 876 -1.87 45.90 4.99
N ASP A 877 -1.28 46.22 3.83
CA ASP A 877 -1.99 46.92 2.76
C ASP A 877 -3.31 46.20 2.41
N ARG A 878 -4.39 46.99 2.30
CA ARG A 878 -5.74 46.46 2.08
C ARG A 878 -5.85 45.70 0.78
N ASP A 879 -5.16 46.12 -0.27
CA ASP A 879 -5.20 45.43 -1.56
C ASP A 879 -4.50 44.08 -1.45
N VAL A 880 -3.34 44.01 -0.78
CA VAL A 880 -2.63 42.74 -0.53
C VAL A 880 -3.44 41.82 0.39
N LYS A 881 -4.07 42.36 1.45
CA LYS A 881 -4.98 41.59 2.32
C LYS A 881 -6.18 41.06 1.55
N ASN A 882 -6.76 41.88 0.68
CA ASN A 882 -7.86 41.49 -0.20
C ASN A 882 -7.40 40.44 -1.20
N GLU A 883 -6.17 40.49 -1.72
CA GLU A 883 -5.62 39.44 -2.59
C GLU A 883 -5.48 38.11 -1.85
N ILE A 884 -4.89 38.10 -0.65
CA ILE A 884 -4.75 36.89 0.18
C ILE A 884 -6.12 36.31 0.53
N THR A 885 -7.04 37.15 1.01
CA THR A 885 -8.42 36.70 1.34
C THR A 885 -9.19 36.28 0.10
N SER A 886 -9.01 36.95 -1.04
CA SER A 886 -9.63 36.56 -2.31
C SER A 886 -9.11 35.22 -2.80
N LEU A 887 -7.81 34.93 -2.68
CA LEU A 887 -7.27 33.61 -3.03
C LEU A 887 -7.91 32.50 -2.21
N ASN A 888 -8.10 32.71 -0.90
CA ASN A 888 -8.69 31.70 0.00
C ASN A 888 -10.22 31.61 -0.07
N LEU A 889 -10.90 32.73 -0.29
CA LEU A 889 -12.32 32.75 -0.64
C LEU A 889 -12.53 32.11 -2.02
N GLN A 890 -11.56 32.20 -2.93
CA GLN A 890 -11.56 31.44 -4.18
C GLN A 890 -11.27 29.94 -3.96
N THR A 891 -10.61 29.53 -2.87
CA THR A 891 -10.42 28.11 -2.52
C THR A 891 -11.62 27.47 -1.80
N VAL A 892 -12.49 28.23 -1.13
CA VAL A 892 -13.64 27.69 -0.36
C VAL A 892 -15.02 28.13 -0.87
N GLU A 893 -15.17 29.29 -1.52
CA GLU A 893 -16.49 29.79 -1.97
C GLU A 893 -16.56 30.34 -3.40
N SER A 894 -15.45 30.56 -4.11
CA SER A 894 -15.53 30.97 -5.51
C SER A 894 -14.25 30.66 -6.28
N ARG A 895 -13.94 29.40 -6.53
CA ARG A 895 -12.93 29.06 -7.54
C ARG A 895 -13.43 29.74 -8.81
N GLN A 896 -12.79 30.83 -9.26
CA GLN A 896 -13.27 31.60 -10.40
C GLN A 896 -13.40 30.58 -11.52
N LYS A 897 -14.60 30.43 -12.07
CA LYS A 897 -14.89 29.38 -13.05
C LYS A 897 -13.84 29.44 -14.15
N LYS A 898 -12.84 28.56 -14.07
CA LYS A 898 -11.75 28.49 -15.03
C LYS A 898 -12.01 27.25 -15.85
N THR A 899 -12.54 27.50 -17.03
CA THR A 899 -12.95 26.46 -17.96
C THR A 899 -11.79 26.09 -18.85
N TYR A 900 -11.38 24.82 -18.81
CA TYR A 900 -10.52 24.21 -19.81
C TYR A 900 -11.40 23.72 -20.95
N ILE A 901 -11.21 24.24 -22.16
CA ILE A 901 -11.92 23.75 -23.35
C ILE A 901 -11.05 22.64 -23.94
N VAL A 902 -11.52 21.39 -23.85
CA VAL A 902 -10.84 20.24 -24.44
C VAL A 902 -11.10 20.24 -25.94
N ASP A 903 -10.08 20.59 -26.73
CA ASP A 903 -10.19 20.72 -28.18
C ASP A 903 -9.31 19.69 -28.92
N LYS A 904 -7.99 19.69 -28.69
CA LYS A 904 -7.02 18.88 -29.47
C LYS A 904 -6.43 17.70 -28.72
N GLU A 905 -6.49 17.68 -27.40
CA GLU A 905 -5.84 16.72 -26.49
C GLU A 905 -6.64 15.42 -26.39
N GLN A 906 -5.96 14.27 -26.59
CA GLN A 906 -6.62 12.96 -26.52
C GLN A 906 -6.69 12.46 -25.08
N GLU A 907 -5.71 12.85 -24.27
CA GLU A 907 -5.57 12.43 -22.88
C GLU A 907 -5.32 13.67 -22.02
N ILE A 908 -6.03 13.76 -20.89
CA ILE A 908 -6.01 14.86 -19.94
C ILE A 908 -5.58 14.33 -18.58
N MET A 909 -4.41 14.75 -18.12
CA MET A 909 -3.93 14.50 -16.76
C MET A 909 -4.61 15.49 -15.80
N LEU A 910 -5.55 15.01 -15.00
CA LEU A 910 -6.39 15.88 -14.14
C LEU A 910 -5.58 16.61 -13.07
N LEU A 911 -4.65 15.91 -12.40
CA LEU A 911 -3.90 16.44 -11.26
C LEU A 911 -3.15 17.73 -11.62
N PRO A 912 -2.21 17.76 -12.59
CA PRO A 912 -1.49 18.98 -12.93
C PRO A 912 -2.38 20.15 -13.36
N LEU A 913 -3.42 19.89 -14.16
CA LEU A 913 -4.31 20.96 -14.65
C LEU A 913 -5.17 21.55 -13.53
N VAL A 914 -5.53 20.76 -12.52
CA VAL A 914 -6.32 21.24 -11.38
C VAL A 914 -5.44 21.82 -10.27
N THR A 915 -4.26 21.25 -10.00
CA THR A 915 -3.35 21.73 -8.93
C THR A 915 -2.47 22.88 -9.35
N THR A 916 -1.98 22.88 -10.59
CA THR A 916 -1.01 23.87 -11.10
C THR A 916 -1.70 24.94 -11.92
N GLU A 917 -2.62 24.56 -12.80
CA GLU A 917 -3.33 25.51 -13.68
C GLU A 917 -4.70 25.96 -13.14
N HIS A 918 -5.16 25.41 -12.02
CA HIS A 918 -6.38 25.82 -11.30
C HIS A 918 -7.66 25.73 -12.15
N TYR A 919 -7.75 24.79 -13.11
CA TYR A 919 -9.01 24.57 -13.83
C TYR A 919 -10.06 23.96 -12.91
N THR A 920 -11.27 24.48 -13.03
CA THR A 920 -12.41 24.13 -12.17
C THR A 920 -13.54 23.49 -12.98
N GLU A 921 -13.51 23.68 -14.30
CA GLU A 921 -14.44 23.09 -15.24
C GLU A 921 -13.69 22.61 -16.48
N PHE A 922 -14.04 21.43 -16.99
CA PHE A 922 -13.58 20.93 -18.28
C PHE A 922 -14.77 20.86 -19.22
N VAL A 923 -14.75 21.66 -20.28
CA VAL A 923 -15.77 21.66 -21.32
C VAL A 923 -15.30 20.79 -22.49
N ILE A 924 -16.06 19.74 -22.78
CA ILE A 924 -15.70 18.73 -23.77
C ILE A 924 -16.18 19.16 -25.15
N ASN A 925 -15.26 19.43 -26.08
CA ASN A 925 -15.58 19.75 -27.48
C ASN A 925 -15.09 18.67 -28.47
N ARG A 926 -14.81 17.46 -27.97
CA ARG A 926 -14.23 16.37 -28.75
C ARG A 926 -15.12 15.12 -28.77
N ARG A 927 -15.00 14.32 -29.82
CA ARG A 927 -15.70 13.03 -29.96
C ARG A 927 -15.19 11.94 -29.01
N GLU A 928 -13.93 11.96 -28.63
CA GLU A 928 -13.32 10.94 -27.77
C GLU A 928 -12.16 11.54 -26.97
N LEU A 929 -12.11 11.26 -25.67
CA LEU A 929 -11.21 11.89 -24.70
C LEU A 929 -10.99 10.94 -23.51
N THR A 930 -9.77 10.90 -22.99
CA THR A 930 -9.41 10.17 -21.77
C THR A 930 -9.01 11.12 -20.65
N PHE A 931 -9.65 11.03 -19.48
CA PHE A 931 -9.18 11.65 -18.25
C PHE A 931 -8.37 10.64 -17.44
N VAL A 932 -7.16 11.03 -17.01
CA VAL A 932 -6.27 10.21 -16.20
C VAL A 932 -6.01 10.91 -14.86
N GLY A 933 -6.10 10.14 -13.77
CA GLY A 933 -5.91 10.69 -12.42
C GLY A 933 -5.37 9.67 -11.41
N ASN A 934 -5.62 9.94 -10.14
CA ASN A 934 -5.35 9.02 -9.04
C ASN A 934 -6.64 8.75 -8.24
N PRO A 935 -7.07 7.49 -8.04
CA PRO A 935 -8.34 7.18 -7.39
C PRO A 935 -8.33 7.50 -5.88
N ARG A 936 -7.15 7.76 -5.28
CA ARG A 936 -6.99 8.11 -3.86
C ARG A 936 -6.96 9.62 -3.59
N ILE A 937 -6.88 10.47 -4.62
CA ILE A 937 -6.79 11.93 -4.47
C ILE A 937 -8.05 12.58 -5.06
N PRO A 938 -9.03 12.97 -4.23
CA PRO A 938 -10.23 13.66 -4.71
C PRO A 938 -9.89 14.97 -5.40
N THR A 939 -10.32 15.11 -6.66
CA THR A 939 -10.06 16.28 -7.50
C THR A 939 -11.34 17.07 -7.68
N ASP A 940 -11.43 18.27 -7.08
CA ASP A 940 -12.61 19.13 -7.18
C ASP A 940 -12.71 19.78 -8.56
N VAL A 941 -13.56 19.22 -9.42
CA VAL A 941 -13.69 19.69 -10.80
C VAL A 941 -15.04 19.27 -11.41
N LEU A 942 -15.62 20.15 -12.22
CA LEU A 942 -16.79 19.83 -13.05
C LEU A 942 -16.37 19.40 -14.45
N ILE A 943 -16.80 18.23 -14.91
CA ILE A 943 -16.72 17.87 -16.33
C ILE A 943 -18.06 18.21 -16.99
N ARG A 944 -18.06 19.18 -17.92
CA ARG A 944 -19.25 19.63 -18.64
C ARG A 944 -19.22 19.17 -20.10
N VAL A 945 -20.30 18.54 -20.54
CA VAL A 945 -20.57 18.26 -21.95
C VAL A 945 -21.53 19.35 -22.48
N PRO A 946 -21.15 20.18 -23.46
CA PRO A 946 -22.03 21.19 -24.07
C PRO A 946 -23.27 20.59 -24.73
N ASP A 947 -24.30 21.41 -24.91
CA ASP A 947 -25.50 21.03 -25.66
C ASP A 947 -25.18 20.58 -27.09
N ASN A 948 -25.95 19.63 -27.62
CA ASN A 948 -25.84 19.04 -28.96
C ASN A 948 -24.51 18.31 -29.23
N THR A 949 -23.90 17.73 -28.19
CA THR A 949 -22.60 17.04 -28.28
C THR A 949 -22.76 15.52 -28.33
N VAL A 950 -21.98 14.87 -29.20
CA VAL A 950 -21.79 13.41 -29.22
C VAL A 950 -20.35 13.09 -28.84
N THR A 951 -20.12 12.39 -27.73
CA THR A 951 -18.77 12.16 -27.21
C THR A 951 -18.61 10.88 -26.38
N THR A 952 -17.41 10.31 -26.39
CA THR A 952 -16.97 9.22 -25.52
C THR A 952 -15.89 9.73 -24.55
N ILE A 953 -16.09 9.52 -23.26
CA ILE A 953 -15.21 9.97 -22.18
C ILE A 953 -14.67 8.72 -21.47
N HIS A 954 -13.38 8.47 -21.58
CA HIS A 954 -12.68 7.43 -20.83
C HIS A 954 -12.22 7.98 -19.49
N LEU A 955 -12.55 7.30 -18.40
CA LEU A 955 -12.15 7.65 -17.04
C LEU A 955 -11.13 6.61 -16.55
N ARG A 956 -9.84 6.95 -16.59
CA ARG A 956 -8.74 6.07 -16.20
C ARG A 956 -8.21 6.46 -14.82
N ARG A 957 -8.52 5.64 -13.82
CA ARG A 957 -8.01 5.79 -12.44
C ARG A 957 -8.31 7.16 -11.80
N VAL A 958 -9.49 7.74 -11.99
CA VAL A 958 -9.82 9.11 -11.52
C VAL A 958 -10.53 9.12 -10.16
N SER A 959 -10.38 10.21 -9.40
CA SER A 959 -11.26 10.52 -8.26
C SER A 959 -11.74 11.96 -8.41
N LEU A 960 -13.02 12.12 -8.74
CA LEU A 960 -13.69 13.41 -8.93
C LEU A 960 -14.43 13.78 -7.66
N ASP A 961 -14.46 15.08 -7.37
CA ASP A 961 -15.14 15.61 -6.22
C ASP A 961 -15.93 16.87 -6.58
N SER A 962 -16.98 17.17 -5.82
CA SER A 962 -17.79 18.38 -6.03
C SER A 962 -18.04 19.13 -4.73
N TYR A 963 -17.11 20.00 -4.33
CA TYR A 963 -17.30 20.87 -3.15
C TYR A 963 -18.38 21.92 -3.43
N GLN A 964 -18.52 22.37 -4.68
CA GLN A 964 -19.42 23.45 -5.10
C GLN A 964 -20.87 23.02 -5.40
N ARG A 965 -21.30 21.83 -4.95
CA ARG A 965 -22.67 21.30 -5.11
C ARG A 965 -23.15 21.11 -6.57
N HIS A 966 -22.26 21.04 -7.55
CA HIS A 966 -22.57 20.61 -8.92
C HIS A 966 -22.46 19.08 -9.06
N PRO A 967 -22.97 18.43 -10.11
CA PRO A 967 -22.58 17.05 -10.41
C PRO A 967 -21.08 16.94 -10.74
N CYS A 968 -20.44 15.80 -10.53
CA CYS A 968 -19.07 15.58 -11.03
C CYS A 968 -19.01 15.63 -12.58
N ILE A 969 -20.08 15.15 -13.23
CA ILE A 969 -20.25 15.23 -14.69
C ILE A 969 -21.63 15.79 -15.03
N GLU A 970 -21.67 16.90 -15.77
CA GLU A 970 -22.90 17.56 -16.23
C GLU A 970 -23.05 17.42 -17.75
N ILE A 971 -24.10 16.71 -18.18
CA ILE A 971 -24.43 16.56 -19.60
C ILE A 971 -25.40 17.68 -20.01
N GLY A 972 -25.10 18.36 -21.12
CA GLY A 972 -25.98 19.35 -21.76
C GLY A 972 -27.19 18.74 -22.46
N ASN A 973 -28.04 19.57 -23.05
CA ASN A 973 -29.24 19.17 -23.76
C ASN A 973 -28.93 18.59 -25.15
N ASN A 974 -29.77 17.68 -25.66
CA ASN A 974 -29.62 16.99 -26.96
C ASN A 974 -28.27 16.29 -27.15
N CYS A 975 -27.70 15.71 -26.09
CA CYS A 975 -26.38 15.06 -26.12
C CYS A 975 -26.48 13.53 -26.19
N ASP A 976 -25.43 12.91 -26.74
CA ASP A 976 -25.20 11.47 -26.75
C ASP A 976 -23.81 11.17 -26.20
N VAL A 977 -23.75 10.72 -24.94
CA VAL A 977 -22.49 10.58 -24.20
C VAL A 977 -22.25 9.13 -23.85
N THR A 978 -21.04 8.63 -24.10
CA THR A 978 -20.56 7.36 -23.58
C THR A 978 -19.49 7.61 -22.52
N ILE A 979 -19.61 7.03 -21.33
CA ILE A 979 -18.57 7.07 -20.29
C ILE A 979 -17.98 5.67 -20.18
N ALA A 980 -16.71 5.53 -20.54
CA ALA A 980 -15.95 4.28 -20.47
C ALA A 980 -15.07 4.29 -19.22
N VAL A 981 -15.26 3.33 -18.31
CA VAL A 981 -14.52 3.28 -17.04
C VAL A 981 -13.37 2.28 -17.15
N GLU A 982 -12.14 2.79 -17.05
CA GLU A 982 -10.90 2.03 -17.14
C GLU A 982 -10.18 2.03 -15.77
N GLY A 983 -10.13 0.89 -15.09
CA GLY A 983 -9.61 0.82 -13.72
C GLY A 983 -10.62 1.31 -12.69
N THR A 984 -10.24 2.19 -11.76
CA THR A 984 -11.15 2.68 -10.70
C THR A 984 -11.51 4.15 -10.90
N ALA A 985 -12.79 4.47 -11.00
CA ALA A 985 -13.31 5.83 -11.01
C ALA A 985 -14.15 6.08 -9.76
N VAL A 986 -13.81 7.11 -8.99
CA VAL A 986 -14.55 7.53 -7.78
C VAL A 986 -15.18 8.90 -8.02
N MET A 987 -16.43 9.08 -7.65
CA MET A 987 -17.13 10.36 -7.65
C MET A 987 -17.67 10.63 -6.25
N ASN A 988 -17.33 11.79 -5.68
CA ASN A 988 -17.67 12.15 -4.32
C ASN A 988 -18.72 13.27 -4.30
N ARG A 989 -19.60 13.22 -3.29
CA ARG A 989 -20.75 14.10 -3.00
C ARG A 989 -21.88 14.11 -4.04
N LYS A 990 -21.61 14.14 -5.34
CA LYS A 990 -22.64 14.07 -6.40
C LYS A 990 -22.16 13.26 -7.61
N GLY A 991 -23.07 12.54 -8.25
CA GLY A 991 -22.74 11.75 -9.44
C GLY A 991 -22.96 12.49 -10.77
N ILE A 992 -23.62 11.82 -11.71
CA ILE A 992 -23.71 12.23 -13.13
C ILE A 992 -25.12 12.76 -13.43
N ARG A 993 -25.21 13.98 -13.98
CA ARG A 993 -26.49 14.59 -14.40
C ARG A 993 -26.78 14.30 -15.87
N VAL A 994 -27.96 13.74 -16.15
CA VAL A 994 -28.46 13.39 -17.51
C VAL A 994 -29.80 14.08 -17.78
N PRO A 995 -29.85 15.19 -18.55
CA PRO A 995 -31.08 15.92 -18.81
C PRO A 995 -31.99 15.16 -19.78
N GLU A 996 -33.27 15.51 -19.76
CA GLU A 996 -34.36 14.85 -20.49
C GLU A 996 -34.12 14.63 -21.99
N SER A 997 -33.54 15.61 -22.67
CA SER A 997 -33.29 15.55 -24.13
C SER A 997 -32.07 14.69 -24.51
N SER A 998 -31.33 14.16 -23.53
CA SER A 998 -30.01 13.57 -23.75
C SER A 998 -29.99 12.08 -23.42
N ARG A 999 -28.94 11.38 -23.86
CA ARG A 999 -28.70 9.97 -23.54
C ARG A 999 -27.29 9.76 -23.02
N LEU A 1000 -27.16 8.87 -22.04
CA LEU A 1000 -25.91 8.44 -21.45
C LEU A 1000 -25.76 6.92 -21.58
N THR A 1001 -24.61 6.45 -22.04
CA THR A 1001 -24.19 5.05 -21.98
C THR A 1001 -22.99 4.90 -21.05
N VAL A 1002 -23.04 4.04 -20.05
CA VAL A 1002 -21.90 3.73 -19.16
C VAL A 1002 -21.36 2.35 -19.52
N THR A 1003 -20.05 2.24 -19.80
CA THR A 1003 -19.39 1.03 -20.32
C THR A 1003 -18.00 0.82 -19.73
N GLY A 1004 -17.42 -0.36 -19.95
CA GLY A 1004 -16.05 -0.71 -19.56
C GLY A 1004 -15.96 -1.79 -18.48
N ASP A 1005 -14.74 -2.25 -18.21
CA ASP A 1005 -14.45 -3.37 -17.30
C ASP A 1005 -13.99 -2.90 -15.90
N GLY A 1006 -13.91 -1.58 -15.70
CA GLY A 1006 -13.49 -0.97 -14.45
C GLY A 1006 -14.56 -0.92 -13.35
N LYS A 1007 -14.20 -0.30 -12.23
CA LYS A 1007 -15.06 -0.07 -11.07
C LYS A 1007 -15.44 1.41 -10.96
N LEU A 1008 -16.72 1.72 -11.09
CA LEU A 1008 -17.29 3.04 -10.82
C LEU A 1008 -17.87 3.07 -9.41
N THR A 1009 -17.40 4.01 -8.57
CA THR A 1009 -17.95 4.22 -7.22
C THR A 1009 -18.46 5.66 -7.08
N ILE A 1010 -19.72 5.83 -6.69
CA ILE A 1010 -20.30 7.16 -6.45
C ILE A 1010 -20.78 7.25 -5.00
N TYR A 1011 -20.25 8.24 -4.28
CA TYR A 1011 -20.71 8.64 -2.95
C TYR A 1011 -21.59 9.87 -3.11
N GLY A 1012 -22.89 9.76 -2.86
CA GLY A 1012 -23.82 10.87 -2.92
C GLY A 1012 -24.24 11.33 -1.53
N THR A 1013 -24.12 12.62 -1.25
CA THR A 1013 -24.47 13.20 0.06
C THR A 1013 -25.31 14.46 -0.08
N GLY A 1014 -26.26 14.67 0.83
CA GLY A 1014 -27.04 15.91 0.95
C GLY A 1014 -28.55 15.68 0.83
N ASP A 1015 -29.36 16.73 1.02
CA ASP A 1015 -30.83 16.61 1.09
C ASP A 1015 -31.46 15.92 -0.14
N ARG A 1016 -30.87 16.10 -1.33
CA ARG A 1016 -31.30 15.48 -2.60
C ARG A 1016 -30.11 14.81 -3.29
N ALA A 1017 -29.74 13.64 -2.83
CA ALA A 1017 -28.59 12.90 -3.34
C ALA A 1017 -28.98 12.03 -4.54
N TYR A 1018 -28.14 11.97 -5.57
CA TYR A 1018 -28.34 11.04 -6.67
C TYR A 1018 -27.03 10.50 -7.25
N GLY A 1019 -27.10 9.29 -7.80
CA GLY A 1019 -25.97 8.63 -8.47
C GLY A 1019 -25.90 8.97 -9.95
N ILE A 1020 -26.80 8.43 -10.77
CA ILE A 1020 -26.81 8.65 -12.23
C ILE A 1020 -28.20 9.08 -12.68
N GLY A 1021 -28.29 10.23 -13.34
CA GLY A 1021 -29.55 10.76 -13.88
C GLY A 1021 -29.89 12.13 -13.30
N GLY A 1022 -30.64 12.17 -12.21
CA GLY A 1022 -31.02 13.41 -11.54
C GLY A 1022 -31.70 13.15 -10.20
N ASP A 1023 -31.99 14.22 -9.47
CA ASP A 1023 -32.72 14.12 -8.22
C ASP A 1023 -34.22 13.81 -8.43
N SER A 1024 -34.93 13.56 -7.34
CA SER A 1024 -36.37 13.22 -7.30
C SER A 1024 -37.31 14.29 -7.85
N THR A 1025 -36.82 15.50 -8.15
CA THR A 1025 -37.60 16.60 -8.73
C THR A 1025 -37.24 16.90 -10.17
N GLN A 1026 -36.15 16.33 -10.68
CA GLN A 1026 -35.62 16.60 -12.00
C GLN A 1026 -36.11 15.59 -13.03
N THR A 1027 -36.26 16.06 -14.26
CA THR A 1027 -36.53 15.20 -15.41
C THR A 1027 -35.23 14.65 -15.99
N ILE A 1028 -35.23 13.36 -16.37
CA ILE A 1028 -34.05 12.67 -16.87
C ILE A 1028 -34.21 12.14 -18.29
N GLY A 1029 -33.08 12.03 -18.98
CA GLY A 1029 -32.97 11.44 -20.30
C GLY A 1029 -32.77 9.92 -20.26
N ARG A 1030 -32.39 9.33 -21.40
CA ARG A 1030 -32.18 7.87 -21.51
C ARG A 1030 -30.85 7.47 -20.87
N ILE A 1031 -30.88 6.45 -20.01
CA ILE A 1031 -29.68 5.92 -19.35
C ILE A 1031 -29.50 4.46 -19.78
N THR A 1032 -28.34 4.14 -20.34
CA THR A 1032 -27.94 2.78 -20.74
C THR A 1032 -26.70 2.36 -19.96
N VAL A 1033 -26.68 1.15 -19.42
CA VAL A 1033 -25.52 0.55 -18.73
C VAL A 1033 -25.12 -0.74 -19.44
N ASN A 1034 -23.85 -0.83 -19.82
CA ASN A 1034 -23.23 -1.99 -20.46
C ASN A 1034 -21.81 -2.20 -19.88
N MET A 1035 -21.74 -2.56 -18.61
CA MET A 1035 -20.50 -2.63 -17.83
C MET A 1035 -20.02 -4.07 -17.63
N GLY A 1036 -18.85 -4.43 -18.16
CA GLY A 1036 -18.18 -5.68 -17.79
C GLY A 1036 -17.65 -5.67 -16.36
N GLY A 1037 -17.49 -4.48 -15.78
CA GLY A 1037 -17.05 -4.25 -14.41
C GLY A 1037 -18.17 -3.96 -13.41
N GLU A 1038 -17.84 -3.20 -12.36
CA GLU A 1038 -18.73 -2.99 -11.21
C GLU A 1038 -19.19 -1.53 -11.07
N ILE A 1039 -20.45 -1.33 -10.66
CA ILE A 1039 -20.97 -0.03 -10.22
C ILE A 1039 -21.33 -0.11 -8.74
N ASN A 1040 -20.81 0.81 -7.93
CA ASN A 1040 -21.07 0.91 -6.49
C ASN A 1040 -21.63 2.30 -6.18
N LEU A 1041 -22.89 2.40 -5.76
CA LEU A 1041 -23.48 3.67 -5.31
C LEU A 1041 -23.74 3.61 -3.81
N LYS A 1042 -23.24 4.61 -3.08
CA LYS A 1042 -23.49 4.82 -1.65
C LYS A 1042 -24.12 6.20 -1.48
N LEU A 1043 -25.40 6.25 -1.14
CA LEU A 1043 -26.15 7.49 -1.04
C LEU A 1043 -26.65 7.69 0.38
N ASP A 1044 -26.46 8.89 0.91
CA ASP A 1044 -26.96 9.32 2.21
C ASP A 1044 -27.58 10.71 2.11
N GLY A 1045 -28.86 10.83 2.46
CA GLY A 1045 -29.62 12.06 2.29
C GLY A 1045 -31.10 11.90 2.61
N LYS A 1046 -31.86 13.01 2.65
CA LYS A 1046 -33.31 12.93 2.88
C LYS A 1046 -34.04 12.25 1.72
N ASP A 1047 -33.67 12.60 0.49
CA ASP A 1047 -34.29 12.10 -0.72
C ASP A 1047 -33.21 11.62 -1.70
N CYS A 1048 -33.17 10.30 -1.91
CA CYS A 1048 -32.08 9.64 -2.61
C CYS A 1048 -32.56 8.90 -3.86
N VAL A 1049 -31.86 9.10 -4.97
CA VAL A 1049 -32.09 8.36 -6.23
C VAL A 1049 -30.79 7.72 -6.71
N GLY A 1050 -30.73 6.38 -6.73
CA GLY A 1050 -29.58 5.63 -7.22
C GLY A 1050 -29.31 5.89 -8.70
N ILE A 1051 -30.11 5.27 -9.56
CA ILE A 1051 -30.05 5.43 -11.01
C ILE A 1051 -31.45 5.78 -11.51
N GLY A 1052 -31.63 7.00 -12.00
CA GLY A 1052 -32.95 7.49 -12.39
C GLY A 1052 -33.16 8.97 -12.08
N GLY A 1053 -34.40 9.34 -11.81
CA GLY A 1053 -34.77 10.71 -11.43
C GLY A 1053 -36.23 10.88 -11.02
N GLY A 1054 -36.67 12.12 -10.92
CA GLY A 1054 -38.05 12.47 -10.56
C GLY A 1054 -39.06 12.16 -11.65
N TYR A 1055 -38.76 12.57 -12.88
CA TYR A 1055 -39.67 12.48 -14.03
C TYR A 1055 -38.94 11.97 -15.28
N SER A 1056 -39.68 11.45 -16.24
CA SER A 1056 -39.21 11.15 -17.60
C SER A 1056 -40.31 11.41 -18.64
N ASN A 1057 -39.95 11.94 -19.82
CA ASN A 1057 -40.82 11.90 -20.99
C ASN A 1057 -40.83 10.48 -21.54
N GLN A 1058 -42.01 9.84 -21.59
CA GLN A 1058 -42.35 8.42 -21.88
C GLN A 1058 -41.51 7.60 -22.91
N LYS A 1059 -40.57 8.18 -23.66
CA LYS A 1059 -39.60 7.52 -24.53
C LYS A 1059 -38.20 7.29 -23.91
N ALA A 1060 -37.87 7.97 -22.82
CA ALA A 1060 -36.55 7.91 -22.18
C ALA A 1060 -36.55 6.92 -20.99
N GLY A 1061 -36.12 5.69 -21.24
CA GLY A 1061 -36.04 4.62 -20.24
C GLY A 1061 -34.66 4.46 -19.59
N ILE A 1062 -34.61 3.57 -18.60
CA ILE A 1062 -33.38 3.07 -17.99
C ILE A 1062 -33.15 1.65 -18.53
N THR A 1063 -31.99 1.39 -19.13
CA THR A 1063 -31.67 0.10 -19.74
C THR A 1063 -30.32 -0.42 -19.25
N PHE A 1064 -30.28 -1.63 -18.70
CA PHE A 1064 -29.05 -2.38 -18.47
C PHE A 1064 -28.99 -3.49 -19.51
N GLU A 1065 -28.03 -3.42 -20.43
CA GLU A 1065 -27.77 -4.51 -21.38
C GLU A 1065 -26.91 -5.60 -20.74
N SER A 1066 -25.94 -5.19 -19.93
CA SER A 1066 -25.16 -6.04 -19.02
C SER A 1066 -24.53 -5.23 -17.90
N CYS A 1067 -24.40 -5.82 -16.72
CA CYS A 1067 -23.58 -5.26 -15.63
C CYS A 1067 -23.14 -6.38 -14.69
N LYS A 1068 -21.82 -6.64 -14.57
CA LYS A 1068 -21.30 -7.76 -13.78
C LYS A 1068 -21.80 -7.72 -12.34
N ASN A 1069 -21.63 -6.59 -11.67
CA ASN A 1069 -22.20 -6.34 -10.34
C ASN A 1069 -22.61 -4.86 -10.17
N LEU A 1070 -23.85 -4.62 -9.76
CA LEU A 1070 -24.35 -3.33 -9.30
C LEU A 1070 -24.67 -3.41 -7.80
N TYR A 1071 -23.98 -2.60 -7.00
CA TYR A 1071 -24.21 -2.47 -5.56
C TYR A 1071 -24.80 -1.10 -5.25
N LEU A 1072 -25.94 -1.08 -4.55
CA LEU A 1072 -26.66 0.12 -4.15
C LEU A 1072 -26.87 0.08 -2.63
N THR A 1073 -26.24 1.00 -1.90
CA THR A 1073 -26.49 1.23 -0.48
C THR A 1073 -27.08 2.62 -0.31
N ILE A 1074 -28.32 2.72 0.17
CA ILE A 1074 -29.03 4.00 0.29
C ILE A 1074 -29.59 4.15 1.70
N SER A 1075 -29.34 5.29 2.34
CA SER A 1075 -29.92 5.66 3.64
C SER A 1075 -30.63 7.01 3.53
N GLY A 1076 -31.85 7.14 4.09
CA GLY A 1076 -32.60 8.40 3.99
C GLY A 1076 -34.05 8.37 4.48
N GLU A 1077 -34.85 9.40 4.17
CA GLU A 1077 -36.31 9.39 4.41
C GLU A 1077 -37.04 8.77 3.22
N ARG A 1078 -36.63 9.13 2.00
CA ARG A 1078 -37.15 8.58 0.73
C ARG A 1078 -36.00 8.06 -0.11
N ALA A 1079 -36.15 6.85 -0.65
CA ALA A 1079 -35.11 6.23 -1.45
C ALA A 1079 -35.68 5.50 -2.68
N LEU A 1080 -35.05 5.71 -3.82
CA LEU A 1080 -35.31 4.97 -5.05
C LEU A 1080 -33.99 4.36 -5.54
N GLY A 1081 -33.91 3.04 -5.63
CA GLY A 1081 -32.72 2.36 -6.15
C GLY A 1081 -32.54 2.61 -7.65
N ILE A 1082 -33.45 2.07 -8.45
CA ILE A 1082 -33.47 2.22 -9.91
C ILE A 1082 -34.87 2.60 -10.36
N GLY A 1083 -35.04 3.74 -11.04
CA GLY A 1083 -36.33 4.07 -11.67
C GLY A 1083 -36.72 5.54 -11.69
N ILE A 1084 -38.03 5.80 -11.79
CA ILE A 1084 -38.58 7.14 -11.88
C ILE A 1084 -39.55 7.39 -10.74
N ALA A 1085 -39.31 8.44 -9.93
CA ALA A 1085 -40.02 8.62 -8.67
C ALA A 1085 -41.51 8.99 -8.85
N ASN A 1086 -41.85 9.84 -9.82
CA ASN A 1086 -43.17 10.50 -9.87
C ASN A 1086 -44.02 10.17 -11.10
N ASN A 1087 -43.45 9.59 -12.16
CA ASN A 1087 -44.18 9.13 -13.34
C ASN A 1087 -43.52 7.87 -13.93
N THR A 1088 -43.81 7.54 -15.19
CA THR A 1088 -43.46 6.25 -15.78
C THR A 1088 -42.46 6.36 -16.91
N ALA A 1089 -41.48 5.47 -16.87
CA ALA A 1089 -40.59 5.16 -17.99
C ALA A 1089 -40.30 3.65 -17.98
N PRO A 1090 -39.98 3.06 -19.15
CA PRO A 1090 -39.59 1.67 -19.22
C PRO A 1090 -38.23 1.46 -18.52
N ILE A 1091 -38.18 0.50 -17.60
CA ILE A 1091 -36.97 0.02 -16.93
C ILE A 1091 -36.70 -1.38 -17.46
N LEU A 1092 -35.59 -1.56 -18.20
CA LEU A 1092 -35.20 -2.84 -18.77
C LEU A 1092 -33.85 -3.26 -18.18
N ILE A 1093 -33.79 -4.42 -17.52
CA ILE A 1093 -32.56 -4.93 -16.93
C ILE A 1093 -32.28 -6.33 -17.49
N LYS A 1094 -31.13 -6.50 -18.13
CA LYS A 1094 -30.65 -7.76 -18.69
C LYS A 1094 -29.28 -8.13 -18.15
N ASN A 1095 -28.98 -9.43 -18.03
CA ASN A 1095 -27.62 -9.96 -17.77
C ASN A 1095 -26.88 -9.21 -16.64
N THR A 1096 -27.58 -8.96 -15.53
CA THR A 1096 -27.08 -8.07 -14.47
C THR A 1096 -27.27 -8.70 -13.10
N ARG A 1097 -26.24 -8.59 -12.25
CA ARG A 1097 -26.35 -8.91 -10.82
C ARG A 1097 -26.52 -7.63 -10.02
N ILE A 1098 -27.63 -7.50 -9.31
CA ILE A 1098 -27.98 -6.32 -8.51
C ILE A 1098 -28.01 -6.70 -7.04
N LYS A 1099 -27.33 -5.94 -6.20
CA LYS A 1099 -27.47 -5.98 -4.76
C LYS A 1099 -27.92 -4.61 -4.26
N THR A 1100 -29.04 -4.57 -3.56
CA THR A 1100 -29.61 -3.34 -2.97
C THR A 1100 -29.76 -3.50 -1.47
N GLU A 1101 -29.27 -2.52 -0.72
CA GLU A 1101 -29.40 -2.39 0.73
C GLU A 1101 -29.95 -1.00 1.02
N ILE A 1102 -31.24 -0.90 1.35
CA ILE A 1102 -31.93 0.39 1.49
C ILE A 1102 -32.52 0.53 2.89
N ASN A 1103 -32.09 1.56 3.63
CA ASN A 1103 -32.65 1.90 4.93
C ASN A 1103 -33.30 3.29 4.85
N ALA A 1104 -34.61 3.32 4.60
CA ALA A 1104 -35.35 4.59 4.49
C ALA A 1104 -36.82 4.43 4.83
N ASP A 1105 -37.50 5.49 5.29
CA ASP A 1105 -38.92 5.41 5.65
C ASP A 1105 -39.78 4.92 4.48
N LYS A 1106 -39.55 5.47 3.28
CA LYS A 1106 -40.22 5.03 2.05
C LYS A 1106 -39.21 4.67 0.99
N ALA A 1107 -39.16 3.41 0.57
CA ALA A 1107 -38.25 3.04 -0.51
C ALA A 1107 -38.78 2.04 -1.53
N CYS A 1108 -38.33 2.22 -2.76
CA CYS A 1108 -38.51 1.26 -3.84
C CYS A 1108 -37.15 0.84 -4.38
N GLY A 1109 -36.88 -0.47 -4.42
CA GLY A 1109 -35.66 -1.02 -5.00
C GLY A 1109 -35.59 -0.74 -6.50
N ILE A 1110 -36.57 -1.24 -7.26
CA ILE A 1110 -36.67 -1.04 -8.72
C ILE A 1110 -38.11 -0.62 -9.08
N GLY A 1111 -38.29 0.58 -9.62
CA GLY A 1111 -39.60 1.05 -10.09
C GLY A 1111 -39.88 2.52 -9.76
N SER A 1112 -40.89 2.77 -8.92
CA SER A 1112 -41.40 4.12 -8.63
C SER A 1112 -41.82 4.31 -7.17
N ILE A 1113 -41.87 5.57 -6.73
CA ILE A 1113 -42.38 5.93 -5.40
C ILE A 1113 -43.86 6.35 -5.50
N LEU A 1114 -44.18 7.31 -6.37
CA LEU A 1114 -45.52 7.89 -6.54
C LEU A 1114 -46.12 7.65 -7.93
N GLY A 1115 -45.31 7.22 -8.91
CA GLY A 1115 -45.70 7.01 -10.30
C GLY A 1115 -46.09 5.56 -10.63
N GLU A 1116 -46.46 5.34 -11.90
CA GLU A 1116 -46.65 3.99 -12.45
C GLU A 1116 -45.27 3.37 -12.76
N ALA A 1117 -45.14 2.06 -12.66
CA ALA A 1117 -43.89 1.36 -12.92
C ALA A 1117 -44.05 0.39 -14.11
N ASP A 1118 -43.13 0.45 -15.09
CA ASP A 1118 -43.03 -0.52 -16.20
C ASP A 1118 -41.63 -1.15 -16.17
N VAL A 1119 -41.52 -2.33 -15.57
CA VAL A 1119 -40.25 -3.01 -15.28
C VAL A 1119 -40.16 -4.32 -16.04
N THR A 1120 -39.10 -4.49 -16.81
CA THR A 1120 -38.75 -5.74 -17.49
C THR A 1120 -37.38 -6.22 -17.00
N LEU A 1121 -37.35 -7.41 -16.41
CA LEU A 1121 -36.16 -8.08 -15.89
C LEU A 1121 -35.93 -9.35 -16.71
N LYS A 1122 -34.72 -9.54 -17.22
CA LYS A 1122 -34.35 -10.73 -18.01
C LYS A 1122 -32.96 -11.24 -17.63
N ASP A 1123 -32.79 -12.53 -17.41
CA ASP A 1123 -31.46 -13.14 -17.17
C ASP A 1123 -30.69 -12.39 -16.05
N ALA A 1124 -31.37 -12.07 -14.95
CA ALA A 1124 -30.87 -11.17 -13.91
C ALA A 1124 -30.94 -11.81 -12.51
N LYS A 1125 -29.94 -11.50 -11.68
CA LYS A 1125 -29.91 -11.93 -10.28
C LYS A 1125 -30.01 -10.72 -9.36
N ILE A 1126 -31.01 -10.67 -8.50
CA ILE A 1126 -31.33 -9.50 -7.69
C ILE A 1126 -31.40 -9.91 -6.21
N ASN A 1127 -30.52 -9.33 -5.40
CA ASN A 1127 -30.52 -9.45 -3.95
C ASN A 1127 -30.95 -8.11 -3.36
N HIS A 1128 -32.18 -8.03 -2.87
CA HIS A 1128 -32.75 -6.84 -2.28
C HIS A 1128 -32.92 -6.99 -0.78
N THR A 1129 -32.45 -6.00 -0.02
CA THR A 1129 -32.77 -5.87 1.40
C THR A 1129 -33.21 -4.45 1.68
N SER A 1130 -34.31 -4.31 2.42
CA SER A 1130 -34.78 -2.99 2.83
C SER A 1130 -35.46 -2.97 4.18
N SER A 1131 -35.38 -1.83 4.85
CA SER A 1131 -36.04 -1.56 6.13
C SER A 1131 -36.62 -0.16 6.20
N GLY A 1132 -37.79 -0.01 6.83
CA GLY A 1132 -38.43 1.29 7.05
C GLY A 1132 -39.94 1.21 7.29
N ASP A 1133 -40.69 2.20 6.83
CA ASP A 1133 -42.14 2.29 7.01
C ASP A 1133 -42.91 1.67 5.82
N THR A 1134 -42.59 2.02 4.59
CA THR A 1134 -43.25 1.50 3.37
C THR A 1134 -42.22 1.14 2.32
N GLN A 1135 -42.11 -0.14 1.99
CA GLN A 1135 -41.05 -0.67 1.13
C GLN A 1135 -41.60 -1.48 -0.04
N ALA A 1136 -40.91 -1.40 -1.19
CA ALA A 1136 -41.17 -2.24 -2.35
C ALA A 1136 -39.85 -2.76 -2.93
N ALA A 1137 -39.74 -4.07 -3.18
CA ALA A 1137 -38.58 -4.61 -3.90
C ALA A 1137 -38.65 -4.23 -5.39
N VAL A 1138 -39.75 -4.57 -6.07
CA VAL A 1138 -39.98 -4.22 -7.47
C VAL A 1138 -41.40 -3.70 -7.67
N GLY A 1139 -41.58 -2.49 -8.22
CA GLY A 1139 -42.90 -1.95 -8.57
C GLY A 1139 -43.12 -0.51 -8.09
N SER A 1140 -44.21 -0.25 -7.36
CA SER A 1140 -44.54 1.11 -6.90
C SER A 1140 -45.07 1.13 -5.48
N LEU A 1141 -44.71 2.15 -4.70
CA LEU A 1141 -45.29 2.39 -3.37
C LEU A 1141 -46.66 3.06 -3.43
N GLY A 1142 -47.00 3.67 -4.57
CA GLY A 1142 -48.25 4.39 -4.76
C GLY A 1142 -49.44 3.51 -5.14
N SER A 1143 -50.57 4.16 -5.41
CA SER A 1143 -51.80 3.53 -5.94
C SER A 1143 -51.86 3.52 -7.47
N LYS A 1144 -50.72 3.73 -8.13
CA LYS A 1144 -50.63 3.82 -9.59
C LYS A 1144 -50.42 2.43 -10.20
N PRO A 1145 -50.77 2.25 -11.49
CA PRO A 1145 -50.60 0.97 -12.16
C PRO A 1145 -49.14 0.48 -12.14
N VAL A 1146 -48.94 -0.82 -12.08
CA VAL A 1146 -47.62 -1.45 -12.16
C VAL A 1146 -47.68 -2.56 -13.18
N LYS A 1147 -46.68 -2.58 -14.06
CA LYS A 1147 -46.43 -3.64 -15.02
C LYS A 1147 -45.04 -4.21 -14.77
N VAL A 1148 -44.96 -5.50 -14.46
CA VAL A 1148 -43.67 -6.19 -14.23
C VAL A 1148 -43.60 -7.42 -15.11
N THR A 1149 -42.53 -7.56 -15.87
CA THR A 1149 -42.20 -8.78 -16.62
C THR A 1149 -40.85 -9.29 -16.14
N ALA A 1150 -40.80 -10.50 -15.58
CA ALA A 1150 -39.57 -11.17 -15.14
C ALA A 1150 -39.39 -12.48 -15.92
N MET A 1151 -38.25 -12.65 -16.59
CA MET A 1151 -37.94 -13.85 -17.39
C MET A 1151 -36.55 -14.35 -17.03
N HIS A 1152 -36.43 -15.59 -16.53
CA HIS A 1152 -35.15 -16.15 -16.08
C HIS A 1152 -34.45 -15.27 -15.02
N VAL A 1153 -35.22 -14.87 -14.00
CA VAL A 1153 -34.73 -13.99 -12.92
C VAL A 1153 -34.61 -14.78 -11.63
N GLU A 1154 -33.51 -14.58 -10.90
CA GLU A 1154 -33.37 -15.01 -9.51
C GLU A 1154 -33.51 -13.78 -8.60
N LEU A 1155 -34.61 -13.67 -7.85
CA LEU A 1155 -34.84 -12.58 -6.89
C LEU A 1155 -34.80 -13.11 -5.47
N GLN A 1156 -33.88 -12.61 -4.66
CA GLN A 1156 -33.89 -12.78 -3.21
C GLN A 1156 -34.21 -11.43 -2.55
N ALA A 1157 -35.40 -11.30 -1.95
CA ALA A 1157 -35.83 -10.08 -1.29
C ALA A 1157 -36.07 -10.28 0.20
N GLY A 1158 -35.38 -9.53 1.06
CA GLY A 1158 -35.60 -9.47 2.50
C GLY A 1158 -36.12 -8.09 2.91
N ILE A 1159 -37.40 -7.96 3.26
CA ILE A 1159 -38.03 -6.66 3.55
C ILE A 1159 -38.55 -6.64 4.99
N LYS A 1160 -38.17 -5.62 5.76
CA LYS A 1160 -38.66 -5.38 7.12
C LYS A 1160 -39.31 -4.01 7.25
N ALA A 1161 -40.63 -3.93 7.12
CA ALA A 1161 -41.33 -2.65 7.17
C ALA A 1161 -42.78 -2.75 7.64
N LYS A 1162 -43.40 -1.63 8.04
CA LYS A 1162 -44.82 -1.63 8.41
C LYS A 1162 -45.71 -2.09 7.24
N ALA A 1163 -45.43 -1.59 6.03
CA ALA A 1163 -46.06 -2.01 4.79
C ALA A 1163 -45.01 -2.48 3.77
N CYS A 1164 -45.16 -3.69 3.24
CA CYS A 1164 -44.21 -4.33 2.35
C CYS A 1164 -44.87 -4.75 1.03
N VAL A 1165 -44.17 -4.53 -0.09
CA VAL A 1165 -44.52 -5.07 -1.40
C VAL A 1165 -43.31 -5.83 -1.96
N GLY A 1166 -43.45 -7.12 -2.22
CA GLY A 1166 -42.40 -7.88 -2.91
C GLY A 1166 -42.31 -7.43 -4.37
N ILE A 1167 -43.31 -7.79 -5.17
CA ILE A 1167 -43.45 -7.36 -6.57
C ILE A 1167 -44.85 -6.82 -6.81
N GLY A 1168 -44.99 -5.55 -7.22
CA GLY A 1168 -46.28 -4.97 -7.59
C GLY A 1168 -46.55 -3.62 -6.95
N CYS A 1169 -47.76 -3.42 -6.42
CA CYS A 1169 -48.14 -2.20 -5.70
C CYS A 1169 -49.13 -2.53 -4.57
N ARG A 1170 -49.41 -1.57 -3.69
CA ARG A 1170 -50.36 -1.81 -2.60
C ARG A 1170 -51.82 -1.62 -3.03
N ASP A 1171 -52.12 -0.45 -3.59
CA ASP A 1171 -53.50 0.02 -3.80
C ASP A 1171 -53.85 0.25 -5.29
N GLY A 1172 -52.97 -0.12 -6.21
CA GLY A 1172 -53.13 0.10 -7.66
C GLY A 1172 -53.51 -1.16 -8.44
N LEU A 1173 -53.49 -1.06 -9.78
CA LEU A 1173 -53.61 -2.19 -10.70
C LEU A 1173 -52.23 -2.81 -10.94
N ALA A 1174 -52.09 -4.14 -10.88
CA ALA A 1174 -50.81 -4.82 -11.07
C ALA A 1174 -50.86 -5.87 -12.19
N ASP A 1175 -50.25 -5.60 -13.35
CA ASP A 1175 -50.06 -6.57 -14.43
C ASP A 1175 -48.67 -7.21 -14.35
N ILE A 1176 -48.60 -8.45 -13.83
CA ILE A 1176 -47.34 -9.14 -13.55
C ILE A 1176 -47.24 -10.42 -14.39
N ARG A 1177 -46.14 -10.56 -15.12
CA ARG A 1177 -45.75 -11.77 -15.85
C ARG A 1177 -44.41 -12.28 -15.34
N ILE A 1178 -44.35 -13.53 -14.93
CA ILE A 1178 -43.11 -14.18 -14.44
C ILE A 1178 -42.95 -15.52 -15.14
N GLU A 1179 -41.79 -15.71 -15.77
CA GLU A 1179 -41.50 -16.90 -16.57
C GLU A 1179 -40.11 -17.44 -16.24
N GLY A 1180 -39.99 -18.75 -16.02
CA GLY A 1180 -38.69 -19.41 -15.84
C GLY A 1180 -37.83 -18.85 -14.70
N SER A 1181 -38.44 -18.27 -13.66
CA SER A 1181 -37.76 -17.46 -12.63
C SER A 1181 -37.87 -18.10 -11.24
N GLU A 1182 -36.92 -17.79 -10.36
CA GLU A 1182 -36.94 -18.18 -8.95
C GLU A 1182 -37.06 -16.94 -8.05
N LEU A 1183 -38.10 -16.89 -7.22
CA LEU A 1183 -38.36 -15.76 -6.32
C LEU A 1183 -38.37 -16.23 -4.87
N ASN A 1184 -37.40 -15.78 -4.10
CA ASN A 1184 -37.23 -15.99 -2.67
C ASN A 1184 -37.61 -14.70 -1.93
N LEU A 1185 -38.84 -14.62 -1.43
CA LEU A 1185 -39.37 -13.42 -0.76
C LEU A 1185 -39.51 -13.68 0.74
N ASN A 1186 -38.78 -12.92 1.57
CA ASN A 1186 -38.89 -12.95 3.03
C ASN A 1186 -39.30 -11.56 3.53
N CYS A 1187 -40.57 -11.40 3.87
CA CYS A 1187 -41.14 -10.11 4.25
C CYS A 1187 -41.71 -10.17 5.68
N GLU A 1188 -41.41 -9.16 6.49
CA GLU A 1188 -41.89 -9.01 7.86
C GLU A 1188 -42.52 -7.62 8.03
N GLY A 1189 -43.75 -7.57 8.57
CA GLY A 1189 -44.51 -6.32 8.61
C GLY A 1189 -45.95 -6.42 9.11
N ALA A 1190 -46.66 -5.29 9.14
CA ALA A 1190 -48.08 -5.24 9.53
C ALA A 1190 -49.03 -5.44 8.34
N GLU A 1191 -48.64 -4.96 7.16
CA GLU A 1191 -49.36 -5.17 5.89
C GLU A 1191 -48.37 -5.67 4.83
N ILE A 1192 -48.62 -6.82 4.21
CA ILE A 1192 -47.71 -7.39 3.21
C ILE A 1192 -48.43 -7.82 1.93
N VAL A 1193 -47.95 -7.35 0.79
CA VAL A 1193 -48.28 -7.88 -0.54
C VAL A 1193 -47.04 -8.60 -1.07
N GLY A 1194 -47.10 -9.92 -1.21
CA GLY A 1194 -46.02 -10.70 -1.81
C GLY A 1194 -45.83 -10.33 -3.28
N ILE A 1195 -46.80 -10.73 -4.12
CA ILE A 1195 -46.82 -10.47 -5.55
C ILE A 1195 -48.22 -9.97 -5.95
N GLY A 1196 -48.34 -8.83 -6.63
CA GLY A 1196 -49.60 -8.28 -7.12
C GLY A 1196 -50.05 -7.03 -6.39
N THR A 1197 -51.30 -7.00 -5.93
CA THR A 1197 -51.91 -5.84 -5.25
C THR A 1197 -52.97 -6.24 -4.22
N LYS A 1198 -53.17 -5.42 -3.18
CA LYS A 1198 -54.20 -5.68 -2.16
C LYS A 1198 -55.62 -5.51 -2.72
N THR A 1199 -55.79 -4.76 -3.81
CA THR A 1199 -57.09 -4.55 -4.46
C THR A 1199 -57.56 -5.74 -5.30
N GLY A 1200 -56.66 -6.67 -5.64
CA GLY A 1200 -56.91 -7.77 -6.57
C GLY A 1200 -57.02 -7.36 -8.05
N GLN A 1201 -56.87 -6.08 -8.38
CA GLN A 1201 -57.05 -5.56 -9.75
C GLN A 1201 -55.79 -5.74 -10.61
N GLY A 1202 -55.92 -6.37 -11.78
CA GLY A 1202 -54.82 -6.59 -12.73
C GLY A 1202 -54.76 -8.04 -13.18
N ARG A 1203 -53.68 -8.46 -13.84
CA ARG A 1203 -53.47 -9.85 -14.30
C ARG A 1203 -52.14 -10.42 -13.83
N GLY A 1204 -52.16 -11.61 -13.26
CA GLY A 1204 -50.98 -12.39 -12.88
C GLY A 1204 -50.79 -13.59 -13.80
N ARG A 1205 -49.68 -13.65 -14.55
CA ARG A 1205 -49.31 -14.82 -15.36
C ARG A 1205 -47.97 -15.38 -14.90
N PHE A 1206 -47.99 -16.62 -14.41
CA PHE A 1206 -46.83 -17.27 -13.83
C PHE A 1206 -46.57 -18.59 -14.56
N GLU A 1207 -45.39 -18.73 -15.16
CA GLU A 1207 -45.05 -19.89 -15.99
C GLU A 1207 -43.69 -20.45 -15.59
N ARG A 1208 -43.57 -21.76 -15.40
CA ARG A 1208 -42.30 -22.48 -15.20
C ARG A 1208 -41.40 -21.86 -14.12
N SER A 1209 -41.99 -21.31 -13.06
CA SER A 1209 -41.29 -20.50 -12.05
C SER A 1209 -41.41 -21.12 -10.65
N VAL A 1210 -40.42 -20.84 -9.79
CA VAL A 1210 -40.37 -21.28 -8.39
C VAL A 1210 -40.57 -20.08 -7.47
N PHE A 1211 -41.49 -20.20 -6.52
CA PHE A 1211 -41.81 -19.16 -5.55
C PHE A 1211 -41.58 -19.70 -4.15
N ASN A 1212 -40.56 -19.21 -3.44
CA ASN A 1212 -40.31 -19.54 -2.04
C ASN A 1212 -40.60 -18.30 -1.20
N THR A 1213 -41.82 -18.22 -0.64
CA THR A 1213 -42.29 -16.99 0.03
C THR A 1213 -42.57 -17.22 1.51
N VAL A 1214 -41.94 -16.43 2.37
CA VAL A 1214 -42.17 -16.35 3.81
C VAL A 1214 -42.69 -14.94 4.14
N LEU A 1215 -43.97 -14.83 4.48
CA LEU A 1215 -44.60 -13.58 4.90
C LEU A 1215 -44.99 -13.67 6.37
N LEU A 1216 -44.44 -12.77 7.19
CA LEU A 1216 -44.72 -12.68 8.63
C LEU A 1216 -45.54 -11.42 8.89
N SER A 1217 -46.86 -11.55 8.91
CA SER A 1217 -47.80 -10.43 9.12
C SER A 1217 -49.17 -10.90 9.63
N ALA A 1218 -49.92 -9.97 10.25
CA ALA A 1218 -51.32 -10.16 10.60
C ALA A 1218 -52.27 -9.92 9.40
N ASP A 1219 -51.85 -9.12 8.43
CA ASP A 1219 -52.57 -8.82 7.18
C ASP A 1219 -51.61 -9.01 5.99
N CYS A 1220 -51.75 -10.12 5.27
CA CYS A 1220 -50.91 -10.40 4.11
C CYS A 1220 -51.65 -11.09 2.97
N VAL A 1221 -51.19 -10.82 1.75
CA VAL A 1221 -51.62 -11.49 0.54
C VAL A 1221 -50.40 -11.97 -0.23
N THR A 1222 -50.28 -13.29 -0.45
CA THR A 1222 -49.16 -13.87 -1.20
C THR A 1222 -49.25 -13.52 -2.68
N PHE A 1223 -50.40 -13.79 -3.30
CA PHE A 1223 -50.72 -13.41 -4.68
C PHE A 1223 -51.98 -12.54 -4.69
N GLY A 1224 -51.81 -11.24 -4.92
CA GLY A 1224 -52.84 -10.23 -4.84
C GLY A 1224 -53.66 -10.10 -6.12
N TYR A 1225 -54.46 -11.12 -6.42
CA TYR A 1225 -55.28 -11.22 -7.62
C TYR A 1225 -56.63 -11.91 -7.34
N GLU A 1226 -57.67 -11.50 -8.07
CA GLU A 1226 -58.87 -12.32 -8.20
C GLU A 1226 -58.56 -13.61 -8.98
N GLN A 1227 -59.20 -14.73 -8.60
CA GLN A 1227 -58.86 -16.06 -9.12
C GLN A 1227 -58.98 -16.18 -10.66
N GLU A 1228 -59.93 -15.48 -11.27
CA GLU A 1228 -60.12 -15.45 -12.73
C GLU A 1228 -59.03 -14.66 -13.49
N ASN A 1229 -58.28 -13.82 -12.77
CA ASN A 1229 -57.25 -12.95 -13.32
C ASN A 1229 -55.82 -13.48 -13.09
N MET A 1230 -55.70 -14.70 -12.56
CA MET A 1230 -54.44 -15.35 -12.22
C MET A 1230 -54.30 -16.71 -12.91
N SER A 1231 -53.13 -16.96 -13.52
CA SER A 1231 -52.83 -18.26 -14.15
C SER A 1231 -51.44 -18.77 -13.77
N PHE A 1232 -51.37 -20.04 -13.35
CA PHE A 1232 -50.12 -20.76 -13.12
C PHE A 1232 -49.96 -21.90 -14.12
N LEU A 1233 -48.81 -21.97 -14.79
CA LEU A 1233 -48.47 -23.07 -15.71
C LEU A 1233 -47.11 -23.63 -15.34
N GLY A 1234 -47.06 -24.85 -14.80
CA GLY A 1234 -45.81 -25.52 -14.45
C GLY A 1234 -44.97 -24.80 -13.37
N CYS A 1235 -45.62 -24.12 -12.43
CA CYS A 1235 -44.94 -23.43 -11.32
C CYS A 1235 -44.88 -24.29 -10.05
N THR A 1236 -43.88 -24.05 -9.21
CA THR A 1236 -43.76 -24.57 -7.84
C THR A 1236 -43.91 -23.39 -6.89
N ILE A 1237 -44.82 -23.48 -5.91
CA ILE A 1237 -45.14 -22.40 -4.94
C ILE A 1237 -45.03 -22.97 -3.53
#